data_AF-A0A2R2MLS0-F1
#
_entry.id   AF-A0A2R2MLS0-F1
#
_cell.length_a   1.000
_cell.length_b   1.000
_cell.length_c   1.000
_cell.angle_alpha   90.00
_cell.angle_beta   90.00
_cell.angle_gamma   90.00
#
_symmetry.space_group_name_H-M   'P 1'
#
loop_
_entity.id
_entity.type
_entity.pdbx_description
1 polymer ?
#
loop_
_entity_poly.entity_id
_entity_poly.type
_entity_poly.pdbx_seq_one_letter_code
_entity_poly.pdbx_strand_id
1 'polypeptide(L)'
;VQYNLNSLTEVITFDEEGVCVSFTGVKHCMRNNPVVQIDVNDANWHEVVFTWSSSTGLIVTVDSVVVIRNMTYALGLTLPPFGWFVLGGEYDLDRRAAVVGQGFQGYLSKLTVFNRVFPLADIPGIGTDRFNDDRILLWGDYRLNRGCVRTGSSTVGTTPCRPGFVGPTCDPQPDVTPLTITCPADVHLVTSTRSKSAEWADPVVNGAYKSLTPSMMKGQTLAWGRHKVTYRVEDFAGNVAFCSFKIFVRYGCTGLSDDGVCYSASTVTAVHSDVNSGCSRQYGLNTAPASAQLLQKLREHLTSRNASGDFYWLDAKWDGMSFKDAGGNTVTVAGSELASALGGALPTSGNEGMCLALSRSDGFKVTVQNCSSKAHYICSSDITSGNCETPAPIKNGVWECSDGGSQCRQCKVKCNPNYAVPRRIPEYFSCGPLGYWGSARTPSATFRVPSCTLKSDKRVRVYVRIRIQVPGPLSTQQANAIMVAIRGLIRSHFVVLNNLWNNLWCYITDCSRKLSENNITVMQRSSARRRKRQSTSEFDVTFSVGDLPEMMNNTGGNETLTPLQILLRDALQQNGFNFNNDIAGSVTLPDQTVITSEPSCGPGQTLVGTSCVDCAEGTYYNSLTQTCDDCPVGQFQNMTSQTSCMMCPGGGTTDGAGSTSVADCKISCPAGSYFSKVSGSCRLCPVSYYQEQTGQFSCDPCPVDKVTRDPGADNSSMCFDDCPSGSELDDQGQCVSCPRGYYRQQGVQLRCTECPANFITPGNGSITVAECTVPDCQPGSYIDSNTCTACDNGFYQPEKWQTSCISCGDSANWRTDQIGSTMQSQCKYYCPSGYEVQNFTCVACPVGTYKDISSGNYYGMCDPCPNNKVTEQDTSISVDNCTISNCSAGYASYEDGSGCYPCPRGTYQPESLQRQCLQCINRTMYTTLDEANTSPSACTKFCPSGHEIMTDGTCRPCERGLYKDNLVGPDFELNRCTACPPGVVTDIGVTAATNASICTFLACDPGYYYLKPANACEPCLKGAYQPNKWQAQCLQCQSGETTTGTGSINETQCLKYCP
;
A
#
# COMPACT_ATOMS: atom_id res chain seq x y z
N VAL A 1 12.55 4.27 12.77
CA VAL A 1 13.72 4.98 12.18
C VAL A 1 13.35 6.44 12.00
N GLN A 2 14.08 7.38 12.62
CA GLN A 2 13.96 8.81 12.29
C GLN A 2 14.83 9.09 11.05
N TYR A 3 14.21 9.23 9.89
CA TYR A 3 14.93 9.61 8.68
C TYR A 3 15.22 11.11 8.67
N ASN A 4 16.42 11.49 8.25
CA ASN A 4 16.76 12.88 8.00
C ASN A 4 15.98 13.35 6.75
N LEU A 5 14.99 14.23 6.94
CA LEU A 5 14.14 14.73 5.85
C LEU A 5 14.96 15.42 4.75
N ASN A 6 16.12 15.98 5.10
CA ASN A 6 16.99 16.71 4.18
C ASN A 6 17.73 15.81 3.17
N SER A 7 17.57 14.48 3.24
CA SER A 7 18.14 13.52 2.29
C SER A 7 17.08 12.74 1.48
N LEU A 8 15.83 13.20 1.45
CA LEU A 8 14.74 12.56 0.70
C LEU A 8 14.48 13.31 -0.62
N THR A 9 14.49 12.59 -1.74
CA THR A 9 14.17 13.16 -3.05
C THR A 9 12.65 13.28 -3.23
N GLU A 10 12.16 14.42 -3.68
CA GLU A 10 10.76 14.56 -4.11
C GLU A 10 10.55 13.73 -5.39
N VAL A 11 9.52 12.88 -5.41
CA VAL A 11 9.28 11.97 -6.55
C VAL A 11 8.12 12.44 -7.42
N ILE A 12 7.00 12.77 -6.79
CA ILE A 12 5.77 13.27 -7.42
C ILE A 12 5.16 14.37 -6.54
N THR A 13 4.77 15.46 -7.20
CA THR A 13 4.03 16.59 -6.63
C THR A 13 2.65 16.70 -7.27
N PHE A 14 1.60 16.90 -6.47
CA PHE A 14 0.26 17.27 -6.94
C PHE A 14 -0.10 18.65 -6.36
N ASP A 15 -0.05 19.68 -7.20
CA ASP A 15 -0.18 21.09 -6.86
C ASP A 15 -1.13 21.83 -7.84
N GLU A 16 -1.06 23.17 -7.88
CA GLU A 16 -1.87 24.01 -8.76
C GLU A 16 -1.42 23.98 -10.25
N GLU A 17 -0.25 23.42 -10.55
CA GLU A 17 0.22 23.07 -11.90
C GLU A 17 -0.26 21.67 -12.34
N GLY A 18 -1.02 20.96 -11.50
CA GLY A 18 -1.53 19.62 -11.74
C GLY A 18 -0.63 18.57 -11.10
N VAL A 19 -0.31 17.51 -11.86
CA VAL A 19 0.60 16.45 -11.38
C VAL A 19 1.93 16.54 -12.10
N CYS A 20 3.01 16.45 -11.31
CA CYS A 20 4.37 16.65 -11.75
C CYS A 20 5.31 15.54 -11.27
N VAL A 21 6.31 15.18 -12.08
CA VAL A 21 7.37 14.23 -11.73
C VAL A 21 8.69 14.98 -11.63
N SER A 22 9.43 14.82 -10.52
CA SER A 22 10.55 15.71 -10.15
C SER A 22 11.84 15.02 -9.69
N PHE A 23 11.89 13.68 -9.60
CA PHE A 23 13.02 12.93 -9.00
C PHE A 23 14.40 13.07 -9.69
N THR A 24 14.49 13.74 -10.84
CA THR A 24 15.76 14.07 -11.51
C THR A 24 16.26 15.50 -11.26
N GLY A 25 15.53 16.28 -10.46
CA GLY A 25 15.73 17.73 -10.33
C GLY A 25 15.10 18.55 -11.47
N VAL A 26 14.57 17.90 -12.51
CA VAL A 26 13.80 18.53 -13.59
C VAL A 26 12.32 18.17 -13.43
N LYS A 27 11.50 19.17 -13.05
CA LYS A 27 10.05 19.05 -12.89
C LYS A 27 9.38 18.91 -14.27
N HIS A 28 8.59 17.85 -14.45
CA HIS A 28 7.74 17.64 -15.64
C HIS A 28 6.27 17.56 -15.22
N CYS A 29 5.51 18.61 -15.53
CA CYS A 29 4.09 18.75 -15.18
C CYS A 29 3.16 18.55 -16.40
N MET A 30 1.95 18.04 -16.16
CA MET A 30 0.99 17.74 -17.25
C MET A 30 0.44 18.97 -17.99
N ARG A 31 0.42 20.15 -17.36
CA ARG A 31 -0.33 21.34 -17.83
C ARG A 31 0.22 22.01 -19.10
N ASN A 32 1.38 21.60 -19.61
CA ASN A 32 2.09 22.26 -20.72
C ASN A 32 2.40 21.34 -21.92
N ASN A 33 1.62 20.28 -22.18
CA ASN A 33 1.80 19.45 -23.38
C ASN A 33 0.94 19.96 -24.58
N PRO A 34 1.55 20.51 -25.65
CA PRO A 34 0.80 21.07 -26.79
C PRO A 34 0.14 20.03 -27.71
N VAL A 35 0.24 18.73 -27.42
CA VAL A 35 -0.20 17.64 -28.31
C VAL A 35 -1.57 17.05 -27.95
N VAL A 36 -2.05 17.20 -26.70
CA VAL A 36 -3.33 16.61 -26.24
C VAL A 36 -4.07 17.55 -25.29
N GLN A 37 -5.26 18.02 -25.67
CA GLN A 37 -6.14 18.88 -24.87
C GLN A 37 -7.10 18.06 -23.97
N ILE A 38 -6.56 17.27 -23.03
CA ILE A 38 -7.37 16.71 -21.93
C ILE A 38 -7.14 17.59 -20.71
N ASP A 39 -8.12 18.42 -20.36
CA ASP A 39 -8.10 19.21 -19.13
C ASP A 39 -8.57 18.33 -17.98
N VAL A 40 -7.67 18.02 -17.05
CA VAL A 40 -7.91 17.16 -15.88
C VAL A 40 -8.60 17.93 -14.74
N ASN A 41 -8.86 19.23 -14.94
CA ASN A 41 -9.51 20.13 -13.98
C ASN A 41 -10.88 20.63 -14.49
N ASP A 42 -11.64 19.74 -15.15
CA ASP A 42 -12.97 20.01 -15.72
C ASP A 42 -14.14 19.73 -14.74
N ALA A 43 -13.81 19.44 -13.48
CA ALA A 43 -14.69 18.98 -12.40
C ALA A 43 -15.28 17.57 -12.52
N ASN A 44 -14.81 16.74 -13.46
CA ASN A 44 -15.09 15.31 -13.53
C ASN A 44 -14.03 14.46 -12.77
N TRP A 45 -14.30 13.17 -12.65
CA TRP A 45 -13.33 12.19 -12.13
C TRP A 45 -12.51 11.61 -13.28
N HIS A 46 -11.19 11.65 -13.14
CA HIS A 46 -10.24 11.06 -14.09
C HIS A 46 -9.38 9.96 -13.45
N GLU A 47 -9.07 8.92 -14.21
CA GLU A 47 -8.02 7.95 -13.88
C GLU A 47 -6.67 8.47 -14.40
N VAL A 48 -5.72 8.79 -13.52
CA VAL A 48 -4.38 9.23 -13.92
C VAL A 48 -3.34 8.19 -13.47
N VAL A 49 -2.56 7.66 -14.41
CA VAL A 49 -1.53 6.65 -14.13
C VAL A 49 -0.18 7.10 -14.67
N PHE A 50 0.82 7.08 -13.79
CA PHE A 50 2.23 7.33 -14.10
C PHE A 50 2.97 6.00 -14.13
N THR A 51 3.72 5.76 -15.20
CA THR A 51 4.63 4.62 -15.32
C THR A 51 5.99 5.10 -15.76
N TRP A 52 7.04 4.64 -15.09
CA TRP A 52 8.42 4.97 -15.46
C TRP A 52 9.31 3.76 -15.27
N SER A 53 10.26 3.57 -16.19
CA SER A 53 11.34 2.60 -16.06
C SER A 53 12.62 3.17 -16.65
N SER A 54 13.75 2.78 -16.07
CA SER A 54 15.09 3.14 -16.55
C SER A 54 15.40 2.66 -17.97
N SER A 55 14.63 1.70 -18.51
CA SER A 55 14.78 1.18 -19.88
C SER A 55 13.72 1.68 -20.87
N THR A 56 12.59 2.23 -20.42
CA THR A 56 11.48 2.66 -21.29
C THR A 56 11.10 4.14 -21.15
N GLY A 57 11.68 4.86 -20.20
CA GLY A 57 11.35 6.26 -19.89
C GLY A 57 9.98 6.41 -19.22
N LEU A 58 9.44 7.64 -19.27
CA LEU A 58 8.19 8.05 -18.64
C LEU A 58 7.00 7.93 -19.61
N ILE A 59 5.92 7.30 -19.15
CA ILE A 59 4.61 7.28 -19.82
C ILE A 59 3.53 7.67 -18.80
N VAL A 60 2.66 8.61 -19.19
CA VAL A 60 1.51 9.06 -18.39
C VAL A 60 0.24 8.84 -19.19
N THR A 61 -0.79 8.29 -18.54
CA THR A 61 -2.13 8.14 -19.11
C THR A 61 -3.18 8.88 -18.28
N VAL A 62 -4.17 9.47 -18.96
CA VAL A 62 -5.42 9.97 -18.37
C VAL A 62 -6.58 9.20 -19.00
N ASP A 63 -7.47 8.63 -18.20
CA ASP A 63 -8.58 7.75 -18.62
C ASP A 63 -8.13 6.65 -19.59
N SER A 64 -7.01 6.01 -19.25
CA SER A 64 -6.31 5.02 -20.08
C SER A 64 -5.83 5.50 -21.47
N VAL A 65 -5.87 6.80 -21.77
CA VAL A 65 -5.29 7.43 -22.96
C VAL A 65 -3.89 7.95 -22.65
N VAL A 66 -2.88 7.59 -23.46
CA VAL A 66 -1.50 8.09 -23.29
C VAL A 66 -1.43 9.59 -23.62
N VAL A 67 -1.19 10.42 -22.61
CA VAL A 67 -1.06 11.88 -22.73
C VAL A 67 0.40 12.34 -22.77
N ILE A 68 1.33 11.60 -22.15
CA ILE A 68 2.77 11.88 -22.20
C ILE A 68 3.51 10.57 -22.48
N ARG A 69 4.48 10.61 -23.41
CA ARG A 69 5.44 9.53 -23.68
C ARG A 69 6.82 10.15 -23.88
N ASN A 70 7.58 10.27 -22.80
CA ASN A 70 8.95 10.77 -22.83
C ASN A 70 9.93 9.60 -22.60
N MET A 71 10.32 8.95 -23.69
CA MET A 71 11.16 7.74 -23.67
C MET A 71 12.62 8.01 -23.29
N THR A 72 13.04 9.26 -23.12
CA THR A 72 14.40 9.63 -22.69
C THR A 72 14.47 10.12 -21.24
N TYR A 73 13.34 10.33 -20.56
CA TYR A 73 13.32 10.81 -19.18
C TYR A 73 13.97 9.80 -18.22
N ALA A 74 15.07 10.22 -17.59
CA ALA A 74 15.85 9.45 -16.62
C ALA A 74 16.36 8.08 -17.12
N LEU A 75 16.57 7.91 -18.44
CA LEU A 75 17.04 6.64 -19.00
C LEU A 75 18.39 6.20 -18.36
N GLY A 76 18.47 4.95 -17.95
CA GLY A 76 19.66 4.37 -17.28
C GLY A 76 19.88 4.79 -15.82
N LEU A 77 19.06 5.68 -15.26
CA LEU A 77 19.12 6.03 -13.83
C LEU A 77 18.34 5.01 -12.98
N THR A 78 18.64 4.96 -11.69
CA THR A 78 17.86 4.22 -10.69
C THR A 78 17.08 5.20 -9.82
N LEU A 79 15.89 4.81 -9.35
CA LEU A 79 15.15 5.62 -8.37
C LEU A 79 15.95 5.66 -7.05
N PRO A 80 16.00 6.81 -6.36
CA PRO A 80 16.64 6.90 -5.06
C PRO A 80 15.96 5.96 -4.05
N PRO A 81 16.71 5.33 -3.13
CA PRO A 81 16.17 4.32 -2.22
C PRO A 81 15.15 4.86 -1.22
N PHE A 82 15.10 6.19 -1.04
CA PHE A 82 14.14 6.88 -0.19
C PHE A 82 13.68 8.16 -0.88
N GLY A 83 12.37 8.38 -0.93
CA GLY A 83 11.75 9.56 -1.53
C GLY A 83 10.36 9.82 -0.96
N TRP A 84 9.76 10.94 -1.32
CA TRP A 84 8.48 11.39 -0.77
C TRP A 84 7.52 11.88 -1.86
N PHE A 85 6.23 11.82 -1.53
CA PHE A 85 5.10 12.13 -2.41
C PHE A 85 4.26 13.23 -1.77
N VAL A 86 3.90 14.26 -2.54
CA VAL A 86 3.18 15.44 -2.03
C VAL A 86 1.82 15.53 -2.69
N LEU A 87 0.77 15.71 -1.89
CA LEU A 87 -0.62 15.82 -2.34
C LEU A 87 -1.24 17.11 -1.79
N GLY A 88 -1.76 17.95 -2.67
CA GLY A 88 -2.62 19.07 -2.28
C GLY A 88 -1.91 20.42 -2.16
N GLY A 89 -0.59 20.51 -2.29
CA GLY A 89 0.15 21.78 -2.22
C GLY A 89 1.65 21.59 -1.96
N GLU A 90 2.42 22.68 -2.10
CA GLU A 90 3.86 22.69 -1.87
C GLU A 90 4.19 22.51 -0.38
N TYR A 91 5.23 21.71 -0.09
CA TYR A 91 5.69 21.43 1.27
C TYR A 91 7.04 22.10 1.52
N ASP A 92 7.02 23.12 2.38
CA ASP A 92 8.20 23.87 2.79
C ASP A 92 9.06 23.00 3.73
N LEU A 93 10.22 22.58 3.24
CA LEU A 93 11.16 21.72 3.96
C LEU A 93 11.76 22.40 5.20
N ASP A 94 12.00 23.71 5.14
CA ASP A 94 12.58 24.50 6.23
C ASP A 94 11.54 24.70 7.36
N ARG A 95 10.28 24.95 7.00
CA ARG A 95 9.17 25.11 7.96
C ARG A 95 8.51 23.79 8.37
N ARG A 96 8.82 22.69 7.70
CA ARG A 96 8.19 21.36 7.85
C ARG A 96 6.65 21.41 7.79
N ALA A 97 6.13 22.23 6.88
CA ALA A 97 4.69 22.52 6.79
C ALA A 97 4.26 22.73 5.33
N ALA A 98 3.01 22.42 5.01
CA ALA A 98 2.43 22.80 3.73
C ALA A 98 2.23 24.32 3.66
N VAL A 99 2.50 24.93 2.50
CA VAL A 99 2.29 26.35 2.25
C VAL A 99 0.78 26.63 2.16
N VAL A 100 0.24 27.35 3.14
CA VAL A 100 -1.22 27.60 3.22
C VAL A 100 -1.65 28.62 2.16
N GLY A 101 -2.51 28.18 1.23
CA GLY A 101 -3.13 29.04 0.22
C GLY A 101 -2.77 28.72 -1.23
N GLN A 102 -1.83 27.80 -1.47
CA GLN A 102 -1.50 27.29 -2.81
C GLN A 102 -1.64 25.76 -2.86
N GLY A 103 -2.05 25.24 -4.02
CA GLY A 103 -2.19 23.80 -4.26
C GLY A 103 -3.56 23.33 -4.77
N PHE A 104 -3.72 22.01 -4.89
CA PHE A 104 -4.86 21.37 -5.54
C PHE A 104 -6.16 21.49 -4.72
N GLN A 105 -7.21 21.99 -5.37
CA GLN A 105 -8.56 22.14 -4.80
C GLN A 105 -9.52 21.14 -5.45
N GLY A 106 -9.70 19.97 -4.81
CA GLY A 106 -10.58 18.93 -5.32
C GLY A 106 -10.57 17.66 -4.47
N TYR A 107 -11.08 16.57 -5.03
CA TYR A 107 -11.13 15.26 -4.35
C TYR A 107 -10.14 14.28 -5.01
N LEU A 108 -9.40 13.54 -4.20
CA LEU A 108 -8.54 12.44 -4.62
C LEU A 108 -9.05 11.12 -4.03
N SER A 109 -8.90 10.02 -4.78
CA SER A 109 -9.37 8.69 -4.39
C SER A 109 -8.48 7.61 -5.00
N LYS A 110 -8.44 6.42 -4.38
CA LYS A 110 -7.73 5.21 -4.85
C LYS A 110 -6.23 5.35 -5.17
N LEU A 111 -5.55 6.40 -4.70
CA LEU A 111 -4.12 6.59 -4.95
C LEU A 111 -3.30 5.43 -4.36
N THR A 112 -2.48 4.82 -5.22
CA THR A 112 -1.69 3.62 -4.94
C THR A 112 -0.38 3.71 -5.71
N VAL A 113 0.73 3.30 -5.10
CA VAL A 113 2.04 3.19 -5.78
C VAL A 113 2.46 1.73 -5.86
N PHE A 114 3.06 1.33 -6.97
CA PHE A 114 3.48 -0.05 -7.26
C PHE A 114 4.99 -0.15 -7.52
N ASN A 115 5.59 -1.30 -7.24
CA ASN A 115 7.02 -1.59 -7.48
C ASN A 115 7.36 -1.90 -8.96
N ARG A 116 6.37 -1.95 -9.86
CA ARG A 116 6.51 -2.45 -11.24
C ARG A 116 5.82 -1.56 -12.28
N VAL A 117 6.30 -1.63 -13.52
CA VAL A 117 5.66 -1.00 -14.68
C VAL A 117 4.58 -1.91 -15.26
N PHE A 118 3.36 -1.40 -15.38
CA PHE A 118 2.27 -2.12 -16.01
C PHE A 118 2.28 -1.95 -17.54
N PRO A 119 1.96 -2.99 -18.31
CA PRO A 119 1.62 -2.85 -19.72
C PRO A 119 0.43 -1.90 -19.92
N LEU A 120 0.44 -1.11 -21.00
CA LEU A 120 -0.67 -0.20 -21.34
C LEU A 120 -2.05 -0.89 -21.43
N ALA A 121 -2.08 -2.20 -21.73
CA ALA A 121 -3.31 -2.98 -21.79
C ALA A 121 -3.94 -3.29 -20.42
N ASP A 122 -3.15 -3.23 -19.35
CA ASP A 122 -3.60 -3.55 -17.98
C ASP A 122 -4.01 -2.30 -17.19
N ILE A 123 -3.63 -1.10 -17.66
CA ILE A 123 -3.96 0.21 -17.06
C ILE A 123 -5.45 0.37 -16.70
N PRO A 124 -6.43 0.06 -17.59
CA PRO A 124 -7.86 0.21 -17.29
C PRO A 124 -8.37 -0.69 -16.15
N GLY A 125 -7.54 -1.59 -15.62
CA GLY A 125 -7.85 -2.45 -14.48
C GLY A 125 -7.09 -2.11 -13.20
N ILE A 126 -6.12 -1.19 -13.20
CA ILE A 126 -5.24 -0.92 -12.04
C ILE A 126 -6.05 -0.43 -10.81
N GLY A 127 -7.14 0.31 -11.04
CA GLY A 127 -8.08 0.74 -9.98
C GLY A 127 -9.07 -0.32 -9.46
N THR A 128 -8.87 -1.60 -9.79
CA THR A 128 -9.69 -2.74 -9.35
C THR A 128 -8.92 -3.69 -8.42
N ASP A 129 -9.62 -4.54 -7.67
CA ASP A 129 -9.02 -5.48 -6.69
C ASP A 129 -8.19 -6.61 -7.32
N ARG A 130 -7.96 -6.55 -8.64
CA ARG A 130 -7.26 -7.53 -9.46
C ARG A 130 -5.73 -7.45 -9.40
N PHE A 131 -5.20 -6.38 -8.80
CA PHE A 131 -3.76 -6.09 -8.74
C PHE A 131 -3.37 -5.63 -7.32
N ASN A 132 -3.27 -6.57 -6.39
CA ASN A 132 -2.94 -6.30 -4.98
C ASN A 132 -1.47 -6.58 -4.62
N ASP A 133 -0.82 -7.51 -5.32
CA ASP A 133 0.37 -8.23 -4.82
C ASP A 133 1.70 -7.44 -4.85
N ASP A 134 1.68 -6.18 -5.33
CA ASP A 134 2.88 -5.39 -5.67
C ASP A 134 2.80 -3.91 -5.20
N ARG A 135 1.93 -3.61 -4.23
CA ARG A 135 1.68 -2.25 -3.72
C ARG A 135 2.71 -1.84 -2.67
N ILE A 136 3.34 -0.68 -2.84
CA ILE A 136 4.37 -0.14 -1.93
C ILE A 136 3.91 1.09 -1.13
N LEU A 137 2.78 1.69 -1.48
CA LEU A 137 2.17 2.78 -0.73
C LEU A 137 0.64 2.79 -0.94
N LEU A 138 -0.12 2.77 0.16
CA LEU A 138 -1.58 2.73 0.18
C LEU A 138 -2.16 4.08 0.61
N TRP A 139 -3.44 4.30 0.29
CA TRP A 139 -4.20 5.49 0.74
C TRP A 139 -4.18 5.71 2.26
N GLY A 140 -4.03 4.64 3.05
CA GLY A 140 -3.92 4.70 4.50
C GLY A 140 -2.67 5.43 5.00
N ASP A 141 -1.55 5.26 4.30
CA ASP A 141 -0.19 5.57 4.77
C ASP A 141 0.16 7.06 4.68
N TYR A 142 -0.58 7.82 3.86
CA TYR A 142 -0.42 9.27 3.75
C TYR A 142 -0.79 9.98 5.05
N ARG A 143 0.09 10.84 5.53
CA ARG A 143 -0.16 11.72 6.69
C ARG A 143 -1.00 12.92 6.28
N LEU A 144 -2.07 13.20 7.03
CA LEU A 144 -2.91 14.36 6.82
C LEU A 144 -2.27 15.63 7.38
N ASN A 145 -2.41 16.74 6.65
CA ASN A 145 -1.95 18.07 7.06
C ASN A 145 -3.15 19.01 7.28
N ARG A 146 -2.92 20.19 7.89
CA ARG A 146 -4.00 21.17 8.12
C ARG A 146 -4.67 21.57 6.80
N GLY A 147 -6.00 21.42 6.73
CA GLY A 147 -6.81 21.71 5.54
C GLY A 147 -7.34 20.46 4.82
N CYS A 148 -6.75 19.28 5.05
CA CYS A 148 -7.20 18.03 4.45
C CYS A 148 -8.11 17.24 5.38
N VAL A 149 -9.20 16.67 4.85
CA VAL A 149 -10.12 15.77 5.59
C VAL A 149 -10.21 14.44 4.83
N ARG A 150 -9.90 13.32 5.51
CA ARG A 150 -10.13 11.97 4.97
C ARG A 150 -11.58 11.58 5.24
N THR A 151 -12.43 11.63 4.23
CA THR A 151 -13.79 11.08 4.26
C THR A 151 -13.77 9.57 4.06
N GLY A 152 -14.78 8.87 4.60
CA GLY A 152 -14.96 7.43 4.41
C GLY A 152 -15.39 7.04 3.00
N SER A 153 -15.64 5.75 2.78
CA SER A 153 -15.93 5.10 1.49
C SER A 153 -16.65 5.99 0.46
N SER A 154 -15.96 6.29 -0.64
CA SER A 154 -16.52 7.10 -1.74
C SER A 154 -17.69 6.38 -2.41
N THR A 155 -18.90 6.90 -2.22
CA THR A 155 -20.11 6.47 -2.94
C THR A 155 -20.14 7.11 -4.32
N VAL A 156 -19.40 6.54 -5.27
CA VAL A 156 -19.46 6.96 -6.68
C VAL A 156 -20.79 6.50 -7.29
N GLY A 157 -21.68 7.47 -7.57
CA GLY A 157 -22.75 7.29 -8.56
C GLY A 157 -24.21 7.39 -8.09
N THR A 158 -24.67 8.60 -7.71
CA THR A 158 -26.04 9.18 -7.92
C THR A 158 -26.02 10.58 -7.27
N THR A 159 -26.46 11.71 -7.85
CA THR A 159 -27.15 12.03 -9.13
C THR A 159 -27.05 13.55 -9.36
N PRO A 160 -26.90 14.05 -10.60
CA PRO A 160 -27.31 15.41 -10.95
C PRO A 160 -28.34 15.44 -12.09
N CYS A 161 -29.58 15.86 -11.76
CA CYS A 161 -30.76 16.00 -12.63
C CYS A 161 -31.17 14.75 -13.46
N ARG A 162 -32.41 14.75 -13.98
CA ARG A 162 -32.85 13.77 -14.98
C ARG A 162 -32.40 14.24 -16.38
N PRO A 163 -32.16 13.33 -17.36
CA PRO A 163 -31.83 13.72 -18.72
C PRO A 163 -32.84 14.73 -19.28
N GLY A 164 -32.35 15.87 -19.78
CA GLY A 164 -33.16 16.99 -20.30
C GLY A 164 -33.24 18.24 -19.40
N PHE A 165 -32.58 18.26 -18.23
CA PHE A 165 -32.63 19.38 -17.28
C PHE A 165 -31.23 19.77 -16.77
N VAL A 166 -30.94 21.06 -16.60
CA VAL A 166 -29.62 21.57 -16.14
C VAL A 166 -29.75 22.74 -15.14
N GLY A 167 -28.65 23.07 -14.46
CA GLY A 167 -28.57 24.15 -13.45
C GLY A 167 -28.86 23.67 -12.01
N PRO A 168 -28.59 24.51 -10.99
CA PRO A 168 -28.80 24.16 -9.58
C PRO A 168 -30.26 23.92 -9.20
N THR A 169 -31.19 24.27 -10.09
CA THR A 169 -32.65 24.12 -9.98
C THR A 169 -33.24 23.03 -10.89
N CYS A 170 -32.42 22.41 -11.76
CA CYS A 170 -32.85 21.49 -12.82
C CYS A 170 -33.98 22.05 -13.72
N ASP A 171 -33.67 23.00 -14.60
CA ASP A 171 -34.61 23.59 -15.56
C ASP A 171 -34.50 22.95 -16.97
N PRO A 172 -35.61 22.77 -17.73
CA PRO A 172 -35.61 22.08 -19.01
C PRO A 172 -35.24 22.96 -20.22
N GLN A 173 -34.60 22.35 -21.23
CA GLN A 173 -34.49 22.90 -22.59
C GLN A 173 -34.91 21.89 -23.67
N PRO A 174 -35.44 22.34 -24.84
CA PRO A 174 -35.98 21.44 -25.87
C PRO A 174 -34.95 21.04 -26.95
N ASP A 175 -34.78 19.72 -27.14
CA ASP A 175 -34.83 18.90 -28.39
C ASP A 175 -34.16 19.44 -29.70
N VAL A 176 -33.61 18.69 -30.67
CA VAL A 176 -33.74 17.30 -31.17
C VAL A 176 -32.41 17.00 -31.93
N THR A 177 -31.69 15.88 -31.88
CA THR A 177 -32.01 14.48 -32.29
C THR A 177 -30.83 13.56 -31.91
N PRO A 178 -31.04 12.27 -31.59
CA PRO A 178 -29.94 11.35 -31.27
C PRO A 178 -29.17 10.87 -32.51
N LEU A 179 -27.85 11.06 -32.51
CA LEU A 179 -26.90 10.47 -33.45
C LEU A 179 -26.92 8.93 -33.33
N THR A 180 -27.13 8.20 -34.43
CA THR A 180 -27.17 6.72 -34.41
C THR A 180 -26.01 6.10 -35.19
N ILE A 181 -25.37 5.09 -34.59
CA ILE A 181 -24.25 4.34 -35.16
C ILE A 181 -24.57 2.84 -35.14
N THR A 182 -24.40 2.18 -36.28
CA THR A 182 -24.69 0.75 -36.46
C THR A 182 -23.40 -0.05 -36.49
N CYS A 183 -23.35 -1.13 -35.70
CA CYS A 183 -22.13 -1.92 -35.53
C CYS A 183 -21.92 -3.02 -36.58
N PRO A 184 -20.64 -3.29 -36.92
CA PRO A 184 -20.23 -4.57 -37.50
C PRO A 184 -20.60 -5.75 -36.58
N ALA A 185 -20.74 -6.93 -37.17
CA ALA A 185 -20.84 -8.18 -36.41
C ALA A 185 -19.50 -8.56 -35.76
N ASP A 186 -19.54 -9.40 -34.71
CA ASP A 186 -18.35 -9.98 -34.10
C ASP A 186 -17.54 -10.78 -35.15
N VAL A 187 -16.22 -10.57 -35.20
CA VAL A 187 -15.32 -11.15 -36.22
C VAL A 187 -14.59 -12.36 -35.65
N HIS A 188 -14.59 -13.47 -36.39
CA HIS A 188 -13.93 -14.71 -35.99
C HIS A 188 -12.74 -15.02 -36.91
N LEU A 189 -11.54 -15.00 -36.34
CA LEU A 189 -10.28 -15.21 -37.06
C LEU A 189 -9.64 -16.53 -36.63
N VAL A 190 -9.36 -17.36 -37.62
CA VAL A 190 -8.78 -18.69 -37.41
C VAL A 190 -7.33 -18.70 -37.91
N THR A 191 -6.41 -19.24 -37.10
CA THR A 191 -4.98 -19.29 -37.42
C THR A 191 -4.27 -20.48 -36.76
N SER A 192 -3.24 -21.02 -37.41
CA SER A 192 -2.35 -22.04 -36.85
C SER A 192 -1.17 -21.44 -36.05
N THR A 193 -0.85 -20.16 -36.26
CA THR A 193 0.14 -19.39 -35.50
C THR A 193 -0.52 -18.64 -34.34
N ARG A 194 0.23 -18.32 -33.27
CA ARG A 194 -0.31 -17.67 -32.04
C ARG A 194 -0.87 -16.25 -32.23
N SER A 195 -0.77 -15.67 -33.42
CA SER A 195 -1.28 -14.33 -33.76
C SER A 195 -1.63 -14.20 -35.24
N LYS A 196 -2.57 -13.31 -35.58
CA LYS A 196 -3.00 -13.01 -36.96
C LYS A 196 -3.47 -11.56 -37.08
N SER A 197 -3.24 -10.93 -38.23
CA SER A 197 -3.80 -9.61 -38.55
C SER A 197 -5.33 -9.66 -38.60
N ALA A 198 -5.96 -8.64 -38.01
CA ALA A 198 -7.41 -8.58 -37.88
C ALA A 198 -7.99 -7.43 -38.72
N GLU A 199 -8.96 -7.77 -39.55
CA GLU A 199 -9.73 -6.81 -40.34
C GLU A 199 -11.23 -6.96 -40.07
N TRP A 200 -11.95 -5.84 -40.18
CA TRP A 200 -13.38 -5.74 -39.91
C TRP A 200 -14.01 -4.65 -40.79
N ALA A 201 -15.33 -4.67 -40.96
CA ALA A 201 -16.04 -3.56 -41.59
C ALA A 201 -16.05 -2.35 -40.65
N ASP A 202 -15.96 -1.13 -41.18
CA ASP A 202 -16.10 0.08 -40.36
C ASP A 202 -17.60 0.33 -40.04
N PRO A 203 -17.95 0.91 -38.88
CA PRO A 203 -19.34 1.12 -38.49
C PRO A 203 -20.03 2.18 -39.35
N VAL A 204 -21.34 2.02 -39.53
CA VAL A 204 -22.15 2.94 -40.34
C VAL A 204 -22.80 3.99 -39.43
N VAL A 205 -22.46 5.26 -39.65
CA VAL A 205 -23.03 6.41 -38.95
C VAL A 205 -24.18 6.99 -39.76
N ASN A 206 -25.36 7.10 -39.16
CA ASN A 206 -26.53 7.73 -39.78
C ASN A 206 -26.60 9.21 -39.36
N GLY A 207 -25.89 10.07 -40.09
CA GLY A 207 -25.86 11.52 -39.85
C GLY A 207 -24.52 12.16 -40.23
N ALA A 208 -24.47 13.49 -40.23
CA ALA A 208 -23.23 14.23 -40.39
C ALA A 208 -22.46 14.24 -39.05
N TYR A 209 -21.20 13.79 -39.06
CA TYR A 209 -20.38 13.68 -37.86
C TYR A 209 -19.07 14.48 -37.97
N LYS A 210 -18.59 14.97 -36.82
CA LYS A 210 -17.36 15.74 -36.63
C LYS A 210 -16.14 14.84 -36.45
N SER A 211 -16.28 13.73 -35.72
CA SER A 211 -15.20 12.75 -35.56
C SER A 211 -15.73 11.32 -35.40
N LEU A 212 -14.95 10.34 -35.87
CA LEU A 212 -15.19 8.91 -35.68
C LEU A 212 -13.85 8.27 -35.26
N THR A 213 -13.76 7.77 -34.04
CA THR A 213 -12.49 7.34 -33.42
C THR A 213 -12.58 5.89 -32.94
N PRO A 214 -11.75 4.96 -33.46
CA PRO A 214 -11.72 3.56 -33.02
C PRO A 214 -10.74 3.33 -31.86
N SER A 215 -11.05 2.36 -30.99
CA SER A 215 -10.19 1.93 -29.88
C SER A 215 -9.06 0.98 -30.29
N MET A 216 -9.07 0.46 -31.52
CA MET A 216 -8.05 -0.43 -32.10
C MET A 216 -7.97 -0.15 -33.61
N MET A 217 -6.79 -0.33 -34.23
CA MET A 217 -6.61 -0.06 -35.65
C MET A 217 -6.81 -1.30 -36.52
N LYS A 218 -7.53 -1.14 -37.64
CA LYS A 218 -7.77 -2.18 -38.63
C LYS A 218 -6.46 -2.64 -39.27
N GLY A 219 -6.28 -3.95 -39.44
CA GLY A 219 -5.04 -4.57 -39.92
C GLY A 219 -4.03 -4.92 -38.81
N GLN A 220 -4.26 -4.48 -37.56
CA GLN A 220 -3.38 -4.78 -36.42
C GLN A 220 -3.29 -6.29 -36.14
N THR A 221 -2.10 -6.77 -35.81
CA THR A 221 -1.86 -8.18 -35.45
C THR A 221 -2.32 -8.47 -34.04
N LEU A 222 -3.28 -9.39 -33.90
CA LEU A 222 -3.89 -9.77 -32.63
C LEU A 222 -3.50 -11.22 -32.26
N ALA A 223 -3.16 -11.43 -30.99
CA ALA A 223 -2.90 -12.77 -30.43
C ALA A 223 -4.19 -13.57 -30.21
N TRP A 224 -4.08 -14.88 -29.98
CA TRP A 224 -5.22 -15.72 -29.57
C TRP A 224 -5.96 -15.13 -28.37
N GLY A 225 -7.30 -15.11 -28.43
CA GLY A 225 -8.14 -14.53 -27.39
C GLY A 225 -9.36 -13.77 -27.93
N ARG A 226 -9.99 -12.98 -27.04
CA ARG A 226 -11.17 -12.16 -27.33
C ARG A 226 -10.83 -10.68 -27.11
N HIS A 227 -10.78 -9.93 -28.21
CA HIS A 227 -10.48 -8.50 -28.24
C HIS A 227 -11.79 -7.72 -28.45
N LYS A 228 -11.92 -6.50 -27.89
CA LYS A 228 -13.11 -5.65 -28.05
C LYS A 228 -12.73 -4.38 -28.79
N VAL A 229 -13.35 -4.13 -29.94
CA VAL A 229 -13.21 -2.89 -30.69
C VAL A 229 -14.41 -2.00 -30.38
N THR A 230 -14.16 -0.73 -30.05
CA THR A 230 -15.18 0.27 -29.79
C THR A 230 -14.92 1.50 -30.66
N TYR A 231 -15.94 2.00 -31.35
CA TYR A 231 -15.89 3.26 -32.09
C TYR A 231 -16.74 4.30 -31.34
N ARG A 232 -16.17 5.48 -31.13
CA ARG A 232 -16.85 6.70 -30.65
C ARG A 232 -17.13 7.59 -31.85
N VAL A 233 -18.36 8.07 -32.00
CA VAL A 233 -18.71 9.09 -33.00
C VAL A 233 -19.28 10.33 -32.29
N GLU A 234 -18.90 11.51 -32.77
CA GLU A 234 -19.31 12.82 -32.25
C GLU A 234 -19.84 13.66 -33.41
N ASP A 235 -20.98 14.33 -33.25
CA ASP A 235 -21.52 15.27 -34.24
C ASP A 235 -21.04 16.72 -34.04
N PHE A 236 -21.51 17.64 -34.90
CA PHE A 236 -21.18 19.07 -34.82
C PHE A 236 -21.93 19.83 -33.71
N ALA A 237 -22.92 19.20 -33.06
CA ALA A 237 -23.64 19.74 -31.91
C ALA A 237 -23.08 19.22 -30.56
N GLY A 238 -22.16 18.26 -30.59
CA GLY A 238 -21.53 17.65 -29.41
C GLY A 238 -22.21 16.37 -28.92
N ASN A 239 -23.20 15.83 -29.64
CA ASN A 239 -23.79 14.54 -29.29
C ASN A 239 -22.82 13.41 -29.59
N VAL A 240 -22.74 12.42 -28.71
CA VAL A 240 -21.81 11.29 -28.81
C VAL A 240 -22.57 9.97 -28.85
N ALA A 241 -22.20 9.09 -29.78
CA ALA A 241 -22.72 7.72 -29.84
C ALA A 241 -21.57 6.71 -29.89
N PHE A 242 -21.83 5.49 -29.41
CA PHE A 242 -20.84 4.43 -29.27
C PHE A 242 -21.28 3.15 -29.96
N CYS A 243 -20.33 2.48 -30.60
CA CYS A 243 -20.49 1.17 -31.19
C CYS A 243 -19.42 0.21 -30.65
N SER A 244 -19.77 -1.03 -30.28
CA SER A 244 -18.84 -2.06 -29.83
C SER A 244 -19.11 -3.42 -30.48
N PHE A 245 -18.05 -4.11 -30.91
CA PHE A 245 -18.07 -5.50 -31.36
C PHE A 245 -16.77 -6.22 -30.94
N LYS A 246 -16.73 -7.54 -31.08
CA LYS A 246 -15.62 -8.39 -30.59
C LYS A 246 -14.87 -9.06 -31.74
N ILE A 247 -13.59 -9.32 -31.53
CA ILE A 247 -12.75 -10.11 -32.43
C ILE A 247 -12.23 -11.33 -31.67
N PHE A 248 -12.55 -12.52 -32.16
CA PHE A 248 -12.13 -13.79 -31.59
C PHE A 248 -11.03 -14.40 -32.45
N VAL A 249 -9.79 -14.40 -31.97
CA VAL A 249 -8.68 -15.10 -32.65
C VAL A 249 -8.52 -16.48 -32.01
N ARG A 250 -8.71 -17.55 -32.78
CA ARG A 250 -8.73 -18.94 -32.32
C ARG A 250 -7.82 -19.84 -33.16
N TYR A 251 -7.42 -20.98 -32.58
CA TYR A 251 -6.68 -22.02 -33.28
C TYR A 251 -7.53 -22.69 -34.37
N GLY A 252 -6.89 -23.15 -35.46
CA GLY A 252 -7.59 -23.65 -36.64
C GLY A 252 -7.31 -25.10 -37.03
N CYS A 253 -8.35 -25.91 -37.06
CA CYS A 253 -8.37 -27.21 -37.72
C CYS A 253 -9.35 -27.19 -38.91
N THR A 254 -9.06 -27.94 -39.98
CA THR A 254 -9.84 -27.92 -41.23
C THR A 254 -10.93 -29.00 -41.25
N GLY A 255 -12.12 -28.68 -40.73
CA GLY A 255 -13.32 -29.51 -40.82
C GLY A 255 -14.23 -29.36 -39.60
N LEU A 256 -15.54 -29.14 -39.82
CA LEU A 256 -16.55 -28.99 -38.78
C LEU A 256 -17.65 -30.06 -38.97
N SER A 257 -18.18 -30.54 -37.85
CA SER A 257 -19.42 -31.34 -37.77
C SER A 257 -20.47 -30.58 -36.94
N ASP A 258 -21.73 -31.02 -36.95
CA ASP A 258 -22.86 -30.27 -36.39
C ASP A 258 -22.82 -30.03 -34.87
N ASP A 259 -21.92 -30.71 -34.14
CA ASP A 259 -21.65 -30.46 -32.70
C ASP A 259 -20.50 -29.45 -32.45
N GLY A 260 -19.96 -28.82 -33.51
CA GLY A 260 -18.93 -27.78 -33.40
C GLY A 260 -17.50 -28.25 -33.08
N VAL A 261 -17.25 -29.57 -33.13
CA VAL A 261 -15.93 -30.17 -32.89
C VAL A 261 -15.22 -30.50 -34.20
N CYS A 262 -13.91 -30.25 -34.25
CA CYS A 262 -13.06 -30.55 -35.41
C CYS A 262 -12.48 -31.98 -35.36
N TYR A 263 -12.63 -32.72 -36.46
CA TYR A 263 -12.02 -34.04 -36.64
C TYR A 263 -11.37 -34.17 -38.03
N SER A 264 -10.29 -34.93 -38.13
CA SER A 264 -9.73 -35.39 -39.41
C SER A 264 -10.52 -36.58 -39.96
N ALA A 265 -10.61 -36.69 -41.28
CA ALA A 265 -11.58 -37.55 -41.94
C ALA A 265 -11.22 -39.06 -41.93
N SER A 266 -12.15 -39.93 -41.52
CA SER A 266 -12.61 -41.08 -42.33
C SER A 266 -13.88 -41.81 -41.80
N THR A 267 -14.97 -41.72 -42.57
CA THR A 267 -15.99 -42.76 -42.85
C THR A 267 -16.90 -43.41 -41.77
N VAL A 268 -18.18 -42.99 -41.78
CA VAL A 268 -19.40 -43.79 -42.18
C VAL A 268 -20.25 -44.62 -41.15
N THR A 269 -21.52 -44.17 -41.01
CA THR A 269 -22.83 -44.87 -40.73
C THR A 269 -23.23 -45.51 -39.36
N ALA A 270 -24.11 -44.81 -38.62
CA ALA A 270 -25.60 -44.97 -38.51
C ALA A 270 -26.33 -46.08 -37.66
N VAL A 271 -27.53 -45.69 -37.18
CA VAL A 271 -28.80 -46.46 -36.90
C VAL A 271 -29.25 -46.74 -35.42
N HIS A 272 -30.29 -45.99 -34.98
CA HIS A 272 -31.51 -46.27 -34.16
C HIS A 272 -31.60 -47.05 -32.80
N SER A 273 -32.33 -46.40 -31.85
CA SER A 273 -33.48 -46.84 -30.99
C SER A 273 -33.40 -47.83 -29.79
N ASP A 274 -33.74 -47.29 -28.60
CA ASP A 274 -34.76 -47.69 -27.57
C ASP A 274 -34.78 -49.02 -26.74
N VAL A 275 -35.39 -48.87 -25.53
CA VAL A 275 -36.14 -49.82 -24.66
C VAL A 275 -35.50 -50.31 -23.31
N ASN A 276 -36.36 -50.39 -22.27
CA ASN A 276 -36.15 -50.71 -20.83
C ASN A 276 -35.99 -52.21 -20.45
N SER A 277 -35.36 -52.49 -19.28
CA SER A 277 -35.77 -53.43 -18.16
C SER A 277 -34.55 -53.98 -17.37
N GLY A 278 -34.70 -54.64 -16.19
CA GLY A 278 -33.54 -54.95 -15.29
C GLY A 278 -33.64 -56.14 -14.30
N CYS A 279 -32.73 -56.17 -13.29
CA CYS A 279 -32.47 -57.14 -12.17
C CYS A 279 -31.15 -58.00 -12.23
N SER A 280 -30.73 -58.55 -11.07
CA SER A 280 -29.32 -58.66 -10.57
C SER A 280 -28.48 -59.97 -10.71
N ARG A 281 -27.13 -59.78 -10.70
CA ARG A 281 -25.94 -60.57 -10.18
C ARG A 281 -25.74 -62.11 -10.32
N GLN A 282 -24.49 -62.51 -10.64
CA GLN A 282 -23.75 -63.69 -10.10
C GLN A 282 -22.21 -63.65 -10.38
N TYR A 283 -21.37 -64.44 -9.66
CA TYR A 283 -19.88 -64.47 -9.73
C TYR A 283 -19.22 -65.87 -9.62
N GLY A 284 -17.97 -65.98 -10.10
CA GLY A 284 -17.03 -67.10 -9.87
C GLY A 284 -15.61 -66.85 -10.43
N LEU A 285 -14.55 -67.33 -9.75
CA LEU A 285 -13.10 -67.17 -10.04
C LEU A 285 -12.28 -68.27 -9.34
N ASN A 286 -10.99 -68.32 -9.73
CA ASN A 286 -9.79 -68.86 -9.05
C ASN A 286 -9.35 -70.28 -9.45
N THR A 287 -8.04 -70.42 -9.68
CA THR A 287 -7.10 -71.04 -8.71
C THR A 287 -5.64 -70.64 -9.03
N ALA A 288 -4.76 -70.81 -8.03
CA ALA A 288 -3.29 -70.75 -8.12
C ALA A 288 -2.70 -71.36 -9.42
N PRO A 289 -1.58 -70.85 -10.00
CA PRO A 289 -0.56 -69.98 -9.41
C PRO A 289 -0.37 -68.64 -10.15
N ALA A 290 -1.01 -67.55 -9.75
CA ALA A 290 -2.25 -67.44 -8.97
C ALA A 290 -2.98 -66.16 -9.35
N SER A 291 -2.21 -65.10 -9.41
CA SER A 291 -2.63 -63.75 -9.75
C SER A 291 -2.01 -63.36 -11.08
N ALA A 292 -0.70 -63.55 -11.20
CA ALA A 292 -0.05 -64.14 -12.37
C ALA A 292 -0.22 -63.34 -13.66
N GLN A 293 -1.34 -63.55 -14.35
CA GLN A 293 -1.47 -63.29 -15.79
C GLN A 293 -2.72 -62.44 -16.13
N LEU A 294 -3.46 -61.95 -15.13
CA LEU A 294 -4.70 -61.15 -15.28
C LEU A 294 -4.51 -59.75 -15.92
N LEU A 295 -3.95 -58.71 -15.26
CA LEU A 295 -3.57 -57.42 -15.91
C LEU A 295 -2.72 -57.54 -17.18
N GLN A 296 -1.99 -58.63 -17.46
CA GLN A 296 -1.35 -58.78 -18.79
C GLN A 296 -2.44 -58.75 -19.86
N LYS A 297 -3.38 -59.68 -19.66
CA LYS A 297 -4.58 -59.89 -20.46
C LYS A 297 -5.61 -58.75 -20.34
N LEU A 298 -5.41 -57.77 -19.45
CA LEU A 298 -6.22 -56.55 -19.36
C LEU A 298 -5.53 -55.33 -20.00
N ARG A 299 -4.19 -55.24 -19.97
CA ARG A 299 -3.44 -54.05 -20.45
C ARG A 299 -3.17 -54.07 -21.95
N GLU A 300 -3.05 -55.24 -22.58
CA GLU A 300 -3.13 -55.39 -24.04
C GLU A 300 -4.51 -54.98 -24.60
N HIS A 301 -5.54 -54.86 -23.74
CA HIS A 301 -6.91 -54.89 -24.24
C HIS A 301 -7.53 -53.53 -24.59
N LEU A 302 -7.16 -52.43 -23.93
CA LEU A 302 -7.94 -51.19 -24.00
C LEU A 302 -7.35 -50.09 -24.90
N THR A 303 -6.06 -50.13 -25.23
CA THR A 303 -5.35 -49.12 -26.04
C THR A 303 -5.60 -49.18 -27.55
N SER A 304 -6.67 -49.86 -28.01
CA SER A 304 -6.96 -50.07 -29.45
C SER A 304 -8.33 -49.58 -29.94
N ARG A 305 -9.19 -48.99 -29.09
CA ARG A 305 -10.55 -48.58 -29.50
C ARG A 305 -10.94 -47.18 -29.01
N ASN A 306 -11.19 -46.28 -29.96
CA ASN A 306 -12.13 -45.17 -29.77
C ASN A 306 -13.54 -45.74 -29.64
N ALA A 307 -14.12 -45.76 -28.44
CA ALA A 307 -15.53 -46.06 -28.21
C ALA A 307 -16.04 -45.44 -26.90
N SER A 308 -17.27 -44.96 -26.94
CA SER A 308 -17.97 -44.33 -25.81
C SER A 308 -18.64 -45.36 -24.89
N GLY A 309 -18.02 -45.63 -23.73
CA GLY A 309 -18.66 -46.19 -22.52
C GLY A 309 -18.87 -47.71 -22.44
N ASP A 310 -18.31 -48.33 -21.39
CA ASP A 310 -18.84 -49.51 -20.66
C ASP A 310 -17.92 -49.83 -19.43
N PHE A 311 -18.48 -49.99 -18.22
CA PHE A 311 -17.95 -49.33 -16.99
C PHE A 311 -17.59 -50.18 -15.75
N TYR A 312 -16.34 -50.18 -15.25
CA TYR A 312 -15.94 -51.21 -14.28
C TYR A 312 -14.57 -51.03 -13.47
N TRP A 313 -14.53 -51.17 -12.11
CA TRP A 313 -13.32 -51.13 -11.20
C TRP A 313 -13.25 -52.00 -9.90
N LEU A 314 -12.00 -52.20 -9.40
CA LEU A 314 -11.38 -53.02 -8.28
C LEU A 314 -10.67 -52.17 -7.20
N ASP A 315 -10.80 -52.26 -5.86
CA ASP A 315 -11.67 -52.99 -4.89
C ASP A 315 -11.17 -54.37 -4.28
N ALA A 316 -10.06 -54.38 -3.50
CA ALA A 316 -9.44 -55.58 -2.87
C ALA A 316 -8.77 -55.35 -1.47
N LYS A 317 -8.73 -56.42 -0.63
CA LYS A 317 -8.13 -56.53 0.73
C LYS A 317 -7.99 -58.01 1.14
N TRP A 318 -7.26 -58.40 2.21
CA TRP A 318 -6.23 -57.66 2.99
C TRP A 318 -4.84 -57.88 2.35
N ASP A 319 -4.87 -57.84 1.02
CA ASP A 319 -4.20 -58.77 0.13
C ASP A 319 -3.63 -57.97 -1.06
N GLY A 320 -3.75 -58.48 -2.29
CA GLY A 320 -3.41 -57.77 -3.50
C GLY A 320 -4.01 -58.48 -4.72
N MET A 321 -3.31 -58.43 -5.85
CA MET A 321 -3.35 -59.53 -6.82
C MET A 321 -2.08 -59.53 -7.69
N SER A 322 -1.88 -58.57 -8.58
CA SER A 322 -0.69 -58.42 -9.45
C SER A 322 -0.48 -59.55 -10.49
N PHE A 323 -0.25 -59.14 -11.74
CA PHE A 323 -0.56 -59.86 -12.97
C PHE A 323 0.12 -59.20 -14.20
N LYS A 324 0.60 -59.95 -15.23
CA LYS A 324 1.75 -59.56 -16.11
C LYS A 324 1.47 -58.32 -17.05
N ASP A 325 2.16 -58.10 -18.17
CA ASP A 325 2.05 -56.86 -19.00
C ASP A 325 1.59 -57.03 -20.50
N ALA A 326 2.37 -56.65 -21.53
CA ALA A 326 2.07 -56.88 -22.97
C ALA A 326 3.23 -57.55 -23.74
N GLY A 327 4.34 -57.84 -23.05
CA GLY A 327 5.59 -58.31 -23.64
C GLY A 327 6.73 -58.16 -22.63
N GLY A 328 6.73 -58.90 -21.53
CA GLY A 328 5.78 -59.98 -21.21
C GLY A 328 5.92 -60.53 -19.80
N ASN A 329 6.05 -59.71 -18.75
CA ASN A 329 6.65 -60.16 -17.48
C ASN A 329 5.97 -59.93 -16.11
N THR A 330 6.42 -60.80 -15.19
CA THR A 330 5.65 -61.38 -14.07
C THR A 330 5.94 -60.66 -12.76
N VAL A 331 4.99 -59.84 -12.36
CA VAL A 331 4.24 -59.98 -11.10
C VAL A 331 4.08 -61.40 -10.47
N THR A 332 3.51 -61.43 -9.26
CA THR A 332 2.48 -62.34 -8.67
C THR A 332 2.43 -61.83 -7.23
N VAL A 333 1.34 -61.27 -6.70
CA VAL A 333 1.20 -61.14 -5.23
C VAL A 333 0.18 -62.18 -4.77
N ALA A 334 0.44 -62.79 -3.63
CA ALA A 334 0.40 -64.23 -3.48
C ALA A 334 -0.45 -64.73 -2.30
N GLY A 335 -1.45 -65.59 -2.57
CA GLY A 335 -2.25 -66.31 -1.55
C GLY A 335 -1.41 -66.73 -0.32
N SER A 336 -1.54 -66.11 0.87
CA SER A 336 -2.60 -65.25 1.44
C SER A 336 -3.17 -64.12 0.58
N GLU A 337 -2.38 -63.39 -0.20
CA GLU A 337 -2.72 -62.15 -0.90
C GLU A 337 -3.56 -62.31 -2.21
N LEU A 338 -4.27 -63.44 -2.35
CA LEU A 338 -5.52 -63.62 -3.13
C LEU A 338 -6.42 -64.72 -2.51
N ALA A 339 -6.17 -65.03 -1.24
CA ALA A 339 -6.90 -65.96 -0.41
C ALA A 339 -7.69 -65.14 0.61
N SER A 340 -8.51 -64.21 0.13
CA SER A 340 -9.83 -64.68 -0.31
C SER A 340 -10.42 -63.94 -1.52
N ALA A 341 -9.87 -64.07 -2.73
CA ALA A 341 -10.50 -63.47 -3.93
C ALA A 341 -11.98 -63.82 -4.06
N LEU A 342 -12.35 -65.08 -3.73
CA LEU A 342 -13.74 -65.57 -3.67
C LEU A 342 -13.95 -66.81 -2.75
N GLY A 343 -12.97 -67.21 -1.91
CA GLY A 343 -12.96 -68.56 -1.31
C GLY A 343 -13.32 -68.71 0.18
N GLY A 344 -13.16 -67.65 0.98
CA GLY A 344 -13.26 -67.66 2.46
C GLY A 344 -11.90 -67.84 3.15
N ALA A 345 -11.60 -67.22 4.30
CA ALA A 345 -12.39 -66.34 5.19
C ALA A 345 -11.58 -65.04 5.49
N LEU A 346 -12.12 -63.82 5.34
CA LEU A 346 -13.10 -63.09 6.19
C LEU A 346 -12.46 -62.41 7.45
N PRO A 347 -13.10 -61.38 8.07
CA PRO A 347 -12.39 -60.22 8.61
C PRO A 347 -11.86 -60.40 10.03
N THR A 348 -10.90 -59.54 10.42
CA THR A 348 -10.88 -58.89 11.76
C THR A 348 -9.90 -57.71 11.78
N SER A 349 -10.35 -56.56 12.31
CA SER A 349 -9.66 -55.25 12.41
C SER A 349 -9.42 -54.45 11.10
N GLY A 350 -9.94 -53.22 11.04
CA GLY A 350 -9.49 -52.16 10.12
C GLY A 350 -10.32 -51.87 8.84
N ASN A 351 -11.29 -50.96 8.95
CA ASN A 351 -11.86 -50.03 7.94
C ASN A 351 -12.06 -50.48 6.47
N GLU A 352 -13.29 -50.83 6.10
CA GLU A 352 -13.82 -51.00 4.73
C GLU A 352 -13.33 -52.22 3.94
N GLY A 353 -14.21 -52.77 3.09
CA GLY A 353 -14.00 -54.01 2.34
C GLY A 353 -14.81 -53.99 1.05
N MET A 354 -14.22 -54.56 0.01
CA MET A 354 -14.28 -54.02 -1.34
C MET A 354 -14.42 -55.16 -2.37
N CYS A 355 -15.06 -54.91 -3.52
CA CYS A 355 -15.28 -55.87 -4.60
C CYS A 355 -15.40 -55.25 -6.05
N LEU A 356 -14.75 -55.91 -7.03
CA LEU A 356 -14.44 -55.57 -8.45
C LEU A 356 -15.55 -55.14 -9.45
N ALA A 357 -15.17 -54.72 -10.63
CA ALA A 357 -15.98 -54.60 -11.83
C ALA A 357 -14.94 -54.68 -12.99
N LEU A 358 -15.18 -55.42 -14.09
CA LEU A 358 -14.39 -55.34 -15.36
C LEU A 358 -15.31 -55.48 -16.59
N SER A 359 -15.07 -54.73 -17.70
CA SER A 359 -15.86 -54.84 -18.95
C SER A 359 -15.14 -55.58 -20.05
N ARG A 360 -15.90 -56.29 -20.86
CA ARG A 360 -15.97 -56.05 -22.31
C ARG A 360 -17.42 -56.28 -22.78
N SER A 361 -17.70 -56.13 -24.06
CA SER A 361 -18.87 -56.76 -24.71
C SER A 361 -18.41 -57.63 -25.91
N ASP A 362 -17.74 -58.77 -25.72
CA ASP A 362 -17.23 -59.33 -24.46
C ASP A 362 -15.95 -60.19 -24.67
N GLY A 363 -14.78 -59.55 -24.61
CA GLY A 363 -13.48 -60.20 -24.41
C GLY A 363 -13.16 -60.53 -22.94
N PHE A 364 -14.12 -60.47 -22.03
CA PHE A 364 -14.11 -60.89 -20.61
C PHE A 364 -13.96 -59.83 -19.50
N LYS A 365 -15.06 -59.80 -18.73
CA LYS A 365 -15.36 -59.13 -17.46
C LYS A 365 -14.91 -59.91 -16.23
N VAL A 366 -14.71 -59.21 -15.11
CA VAL A 366 -14.81 -59.75 -13.74
C VAL A 366 -15.39 -58.67 -12.84
N THR A 367 -16.64 -58.81 -12.42
CA THR A 367 -17.21 -57.95 -11.36
C THR A 367 -17.19 -58.70 -10.04
N VAL A 368 -17.23 -57.98 -8.93
CA VAL A 368 -17.53 -58.38 -7.57
C VAL A 368 -18.27 -57.17 -6.92
N GLN A 369 -19.10 -57.25 -5.88
CA GLN A 369 -19.66 -56.02 -5.23
C GLN A 369 -20.04 -56.27 -3.77
N ASN A 370 -19.95 -55.24 -2.90
CA ASN A 370 -21.00 -54.91 -1.90
C ASN A 370 -20.67 -53.60 -1.16
N CYS A 371 -21.59 -52.64 -0.92
CA CYS A 371 -23.03 -52.58 -1.14
C CYS A 371 -23.48 -51.18 -1.64
N SER A 372 -23.97 -51.07 -2.88
CA SER A 372 -24.71 -49.87 -3.34
C SER A 372 -25.76 -50.18 -4.42
N SER A 373 -26.18 -51.45 -4.55
CA SER A 373 -27.19 -51.91 -5.52
C SER A 373 -28.63 -51.82 -4.98
N LYS A 374 -29.00 -50.62 -4.55
CA LYS A 374 -30.34 -50.01 -4.39
C LYS A 374 -30.10 -48.72 -3.61
N ALA A 375 -30.65 -47.60 -4.06
CA ALA A 375 -30.46 -46.30 -3.40
C ALA A 375 -31.33 -46.16 -2.12
N HIS A 376 -31.21 -47.13 -1.21
CA HIS A 376 -31.55 -46.90 0.19
C HIS A 376 -30.28 -46.40 0.88
N TYR A 377 -30.35 -45.20 1.44
CA TYR A 377 -29.35 -44.75 2.40
C TYR A 377 -29.26 -45.76 3.54
N ILE A 378 -28.04 -46.18 3.88
CA ILE A 378 -27.78 -46.78 5.19
C ILE A 378 -27.85 -45.62 6.20
N CYS A 379 -29.08 -45.34 6.63
CA CYS A 379 -29.41 -45.16 8.04
C CYS A 379 -28.32 -45.84 8.90
N SER A 380 -27.38 -45.07 9.48
CA SER A 380 -26.29 -45.62 10.29
C SER A 380 -26.74 -45.78 11.74
N SER A 381 -26.20 -46.78 12.44
CA SER A 381 -26.58 -47.11 13.83
C SER A 381 -26.22 -46.04 14.86
N ASP A 382 -25.32 -45.12 14.53
CA ASP A 382 -24.63 -44.29 15.51
C ASP A 382 -25.20 -42.86 15.61
N ILE A 383 -26.33 -42.58 14.95
CA ILE A 383 -26.85 -41.21 14.77
C ILE A 383 -28.31 -41.12 15.23
N THR A 384 -28.56 -40.36 16.29
CA THR A 384 -29.93 -40.04 16.77
C THR A 384 -30.63 -39.07 15.82
N SER A 385 -31.87 -39.39 15.44
CA SER A 385 -32.69 -38.67 14.43
C SER A 385 -33.24 -37.29 14.86
N GLY A 386 -32.55 -36.57 15.74
CA GLY A 386 -33.08 -35.36 16.43
C GLY A 386 -32.98 -34.03 15.66
N ASN A 387 -32.06 -33.92 14.69
CA ASN A 387 -31.62 -32.61 14.18
C ASN A 387 -32.14 -32.24 12.76
N CYS A 388 -33.11 -32.97 12.21
CA CYS A 388 -33.58 -32.77 10.84
C CYS A 388 -34.93 -32.04 10.79
N GLU A 389 -34.88 -30.71 10.61
CA GLU A 389 -36.07 -29.91 10.31
C GLU A 389 -36.74 -30.39 9.02
N THR A 390 -38.07 -30.29 8.95
CA THR A 390 -38.82 -30.58 7.72
C THR A 390 -38.43 -29.58 6.62
N PRO A 391 -38.18 -30.00 5.36
CA PRO A 391 -37.83 -29.07 4.31
C PRO A 391 -38.98 -28.09 4.03
N ALA A 392 -38.63 -26.92 3.45
CA ALA A 392 -39.59 -25.86 3.17
C ALA A 392 -40.79 -26.35 2.33
N PRO A 393 -42.01 -25.81 2.55
CA PRO A 393 -43.20 -26.22 1.80
C PRO A 393 -43.05 -26.05 0.29
N ILE A 394 -43.51 -27.04 -0.48
CA ILE A 394 -43.48 -27.01 -1.95
C ILE A 394 -44.77 -26.36 -2.46
N LYS A 395 -44.65 -25.36 -3.33
CA LYS A 395 -45.83 -24.75 -3.97
C LYS A 395 -46.53 -25.79 -4.87
N ASN A 396 -47.84 -25.94 -4.67
CA ASN A 396 -48.70 -26.96 -5.29
C ASN A 396 -48.25 -28.43 -5.05
N GLY A 397 -47.53 -28.70 -3.97
CA GLY A 397 -47.14 -30.05 -3.58
C GLY A 397 -46.97 -30.20 -2.07
N VAL A 398 -46.67 -31.42 -1.62
CA VAL A 398 -46.41 -31.75 -0.23
C VAL A 398 -45.22 -32.68 -0.12
N TRP A 399 -44.54 -32.62 1.03
CA TRP A 399 -43.55 -33.60 1.45
C TRP A 399 -44.27 -34.80 2.07
N GLU A 400 -44.13 -35.98 1.46
CA GLU A 400 -44.55 -37.24 2.07
C GLU A 400 -43.31 -37.84 2.75
N CYS A 401 -43.16 -37.58 4.05
CA CYS A 401 -42.03 -38.02 4.86
C CYS A 401 -42.37 -39.27 5.68
N SER A 402 -41.41 -40.17 5.78
CA SER A 402 -41.43 -41.34 6.64
C SER A 402 -40.17 -41.39 7.49
N ASP A 403 -40.32 -41.54 8.80
CA ASP A 403 -39.20 -41.79 9.69
C ASP A 403 -38.80 -43.26 9.53
N GLY A 404 -37.60 -43.51 8.98
CA GLY A 404 -37.14 -44.83 8.52
C GLY A 404 -36.70 -45.76 9.65
N GLY A 405 -37.49 -45.84 10.73
CA GLY A 405 -37.01 -46.34 12.01
C GLY A 405 -35.98 -45.40 12.64
N SER A 406 -35.26 -45.88 13.64
CA SER A 406 -34.44 -45.08 14.56
C SER A 406 -33.11 -44.55 14.00
N GLN A 407 -32.96 -44.40 12.67
CA GLN A 407 -31.63 -44.19 12.05
C GLN A 407 -31.55 -43.20 10.87
N CYS A 408 -32.66 -42.76 10.25
CA CYS A 408 -32.66 -41.64 9.28
C CYS A 408 -34.09 -41.20 8.87
N ARG A 409 -34.28 -39.91 8.55
CA ARG A 409 -35.55 -39.36 8.04
C ARG A 409 -35.51 -39.26 6.52
N GLN A 410 -36.54 -39.77 5.84
CA GLN A 410 -36.66 -39.77 4.39
C GLN A 410 -37.95 -39.07 3.94
N CYS A 411 -37.90 -38.28 2.87
CA CYS A 411 -39.03 -37.58 2.30
C CYS A 411 -39.06 -37.70 0.78
N LYS A 412 -40.25 -37.84 0.20
CA LYS A 412 -40.48 -37.73 -1.25
C LYS A 412 -41.43 -36.57 -1.57
N VAL A 413 -41.35 -36.08 -2.80
CA VAL A 413 -42.22 -35.00 -3.29
C VAL A 413 -43.48 -35.57 -3.90
N LYS A 414 -44.63 -35.00 -3.52
CA LYS A 414 -45.93 -35.35 -4.09
C LYS A 414 -46.65 -34.08 -4.53
N CYS A 415 -46.80 -33.90 -5.83
CA CYS A 415 -47.58 -32.78 -6.37
C CYS A 415 -49.09 -32.99 -6.20
N ASN A 416 -49.82 -31.88 -6.11
CA ASN A 416 -51.27 -31.86 -6.12
C ASN A 416 -51.84 -32.39 -7.46
N PRO A 417 -53.11 -32.84 -7.52
CA PRO A 417 -53.77 -33.21 -8.77
C PRO A 417 -53.65 -32.11 -9.83
N ASN A 418 -53.39 -32.49 -11.08
CA ASN A 418 -53.07 -31.61 -12.22
C ASN A 418 -51.72 -30.86 -12.16
N TYR A 419 -50.88 -31.10 -11.16
CA TYR A 419 -49.51 -30.57 -11.11
C TYR A 419 -48.44 -31.66 -11.24
N ALA A 420 -47.23 -31.28 -11.65
CA ALA A 420 -46.05 -32.13 -11.70
C ALA A 420 -44.76 -31.33 -11.45
N VAL A 421 -43.66 -32.03 -11.13
CA VAL A 421 -42.33 -31.43 -11.08
C VAL A 421 -41.79 -31.35 -12.52
N PRO A 422 -41.34 -30.18 -13.01
CA PRO A 422 -40.90 -30.00 -14.40
C PRO A 422 -39.51 -30.57 -14.72
N ARG A 423 -39.01 -31.55 -13.94
CA ARG A 423 -37.77 -32.28 -14.23
C ARG A 423 -37.75 -33.61 -13.52
N ARG A 424 -36.84 -34.50 -13.91
CA ARG A 424 -36.55 -35.71 -13.13
C ARG A 424 -35.81 -35.34 -11.85
N ILE A 425 -36.39 -35.66 -10.71
CA ILE A 425 -35.79 -35.55 -9.37
C ILE A 425 -35.61 -36.96 -8.76
N PRO A 426 -34.74 -37.12 -7.76
CA PRO A 426 -34.68 -38.35 -6.95
C PRO A 426 -36.04 -38.72 -6.37
N GLU A 427 -36.35 -40.02 -6.30
CA GLU A 427 -37.62 -40.51 -5.74
C GLU A 427 -37.72 -40.26 -4.23
N TYR A 428 -36.59 -40.35 -3.52
CA TYR A 428 -36.47 -40.05 -2.09
C TYR A 428 -35.27 -39.15 -1.84
N PHE A 429 -35.44 -38.24 -0.89
CA PHE A 429 -34.39 -37.42 -0.29
C PHE A 429 -34.23 -37.82 1.17
N SER A 430 -33.01 -37.77 1.69
CA SER A 430 -32.70 -38.06 3.09
C SER A 430 -31.98 -36.90 3.75
N CYS A 431 -32.15 -36.78 5.05
CA CYS A 431 -31.31 -35.94 5.90
C CYS A 431 -30.04 -36.69 6.33
N GLY A 432 -28.87 -36.06 6.20
CA GLY A 432 -27.58 -36.61 6.63
C GLY A 432 -27.21 -36.29 8.10
N PRO A 433 -26.07 -36.81 8.62
CA PRO A 433 -25.61 -36.58 10.00
C PRO A 433 -25.49 -35.10 10.41
N LEU A 434 -25.25 -34.22 9.44
CA LEU A 434 -25.10 -32.77 9.66
C LEU A 434 -26.42 -31.99 9.58
N GLY A 435 -27.58 -32.66 9.52
CA GLY A 435 -28.89 -32.01 9.45
C GLY A 435 -29.33 -31.53 8.05
N TYR A 436 -28.47 -31.64 7.05
CA TYR A 436 -28.76 -31.20 5.68
C TYR A 436 -29.48 -32.27 4.84
N TRP A 437 -30.43 -31.79 4.03
CA TRP A 437 -31.13 -32.58 3.01
C TRP A 437 -30.32 -32.62 1.71
N GLY A 438 -30.26 -33.77 1.04
CA GLY A 438 -29.48 -33.87 -0.21
C GLY A 438 -29.73 -35.12 -1.05
N SER A 439 -29.05 -35.19 -2.18
CA SER A 439 -28.92 -36.41 -2.99
C SER A 439 -27.62 -37.14 -2.63
N ALA A 440 -27.54 -38.45 -2.87
CA ALA A 440 -26.42 -39.30 -2.44
C ALA A 440 -25.06 -38.99 -3.10
N ARG A 441 -24.96 -37.94 -3.93
CA ARG A 441 -23.74 -37.49 -4.60
C ARG A 441 -23.29 -36.07 -4.23
N THR A 442 -24.17 -35.26 -3.62
CA THR A 442 -23.88 -33.86 -3.28
C THR A 442 -24.73 -33.40 -2.08
N PRO A 443 -24.16 -33.34 -0.87
CA PRO A 443 -24.74 -32.53 0.21
C PRO A 443 -24.51 -31.05 -0.12
N SER A 444 -25.56 -30.33 -0.50
CA SER A 444 -25.50 -28.88 -0.75
C SER A 444 -26.04 -28.12 0.46
N ALA A 445 -25.38 -27.01 0.83
CA ALA A 445 -25.82 -26.13 1.91
C ALA A 445 -27.21 -25.50 1.66
N THR A 446 -27.66 -25.42 0.40
CA THR A 446 -29.04 -25.04 0.05
C THR A 446 -29.74 -26.12 -0.74
N PHE A 447 -30.45 -26.99 -0.03
CA PHE A 447 -31.38 -27.92 -0.62
C PHE A 447 -32.61 -27.19 -1.19
N ARG A 448 -32.72 -27.11 -2.53
CA ARG A 448 -33.87 -26.55 -3.24
C ARG A 448 -34.47 -27.61 -4.17
N VAL A 449 -35.79 -27.75 -4.12
CA VAL A 449 -36.55 -28.61 -5.04
C VAL A 449 -37.56 -27.74 -5.80
N PRO A 450 -37.73 -27.90 -7.13
CA PRO A 450 -38.63 -27.06 -7.89
C PRO A 450 -40.09 -27.20 -7.42
N SER A 451 -40.81 -26.09 -7.47
CA SER A 451 -42.27 -26.04 -7.28
C SER A 451 -42.98 -26.97 -8.25
N CYS A 452 -44.13 -27.51 -7.84
CA CYS A 452 -45.01 -28.24 -8.73
C CYS A 452 -45.78 -27.24 -9.62
N THR A 453 -45.67 -27.40 -10.93
CA THR A 453 -46.30 -26.54 -11.95
C THR A 453 -47.41 -27.29 -12.70
N LEU A 454 -48.27 -26.53 -13.39
CA LEU A 454 -49.48 -27.06 -13.99
C LEU A 454 -49.15 -28.00 -15.16
N LYS A 455 -49.92 -29.08 -15.30
CA LYS A 455 -49.91 -29.93 -16.50
C LYS A 455 -50.75 -29.29 -17.59
N SER A 456 -50.20 -29.18 -18.78
CA SER A 456 -50.94 -28.83 -20.00
C SER A 456 -50.91 -29.98 -21.01
N ASP A 457 -51.84 -29.94 -21.96
CA ASP A 457 -51.86 -30.86 -23.09
C ASP A 457 -50.57 -30.74 -23.91
N LYS A 458 -50.06 -31.89 -24.34
CA LYS A 458 -48.91 -31.96 -25.25
C LYS A 458 -49.33 -31.53 -26.66
N ARG A 459 -48.44 -30.84 -27.35
CA ARG A 459 -48.55 -30.60 -28.79
C ARG A 459 -47.78 -31.67 -29.54
N VAL A 460 -47.88 -31.66 -30.86
CA VAL A 460 -47.17 -32.58 -31.75
C VAL A 460 -46.27 -31.77 -32.67
N ARG A 461 -45.05 -32.28 -32.89
CA ARG A 461 -44.16 -31.85 -33.96
C ARG A 461 -44.04 -32.99 -34.96
N VAL A 462 -44.27 -32.69 -36.23
CA VAL A 462 -44.09 -33.65 -37.33
C VAL A 462 -42.85 -33.30 -38.12
N TYR A 463 -42.00 -34.29 -38.35
CA TYR A 463 -40.84 -34.24 -39.22
C TYR A 463 -41.18 -34.91 -40.53
N VAL A 464 -40.84 -34.27 -41.65
CA VAL A 464 -41.13 -34.77 -43.00
C VAL A 464 -39.85 -34.77 -43.82
N ARG A 465 -39.53 -35.92 -44.41
CA ARG A 465 -38.49 -36.09 -45.44
C ARG A 465 -39.12 -36.59 -46.72
N ILE A 466 -38.92 -35.86 -47.82
CA ILE A 466 -39.40 -36.23 -49.16
C ILE A 466 -38.19 -36.31 -50.10
N ARG A 467 -38.17 -37.32 -50.98
CA ARG A 467 -37.19 -37.43 -52.06
C ARG A 467 -37.85 -37.14 -53.40
N ILE A 468 -37.21 -36.29 -54.19
CA ILE A 468 -37.66 -35.86 -55.52
C ILE A 468 -36.57 -36.22 -56.53
N GLN A 469 -36.93 -36.96 -57.57
CA GLN A 469 -36.10 -37.16 -58.76
C GLN A 469 -36.53 -36.19 -59.86
N VAL A 470 -35.54 -35.59 -60.55
CA VAL A 470 -35.76 -34.70 -61.70
C VAL A 470 -34.98 -35.24 -62.91
N PRO A 471 -35.53 -35.21 -64.14
CA PRO A 471 -34.83 -35.73 -65.32
C PRO A 471 -33.63 -34.84 -65.71
N GLY A 472 -32.55 -35.49 -66.15
CA GLY A 472 -31.39 -34.82 -66.70
C GLY A 472 -30.29 -34.47 -65.67
N PRO A 473 -29.06 -34.23 -66.15
CA PRO A 473 -27.99 -33.67 -65.33
C PRO A 473 -28.17 -32.16 -65.26
N LEU A 474 -28.42 -31.63 -64.06
CA LEU A 474 -28.66 -30.20 -63.85
C LEU A 474 -27.35 -29.43 -63.66
N SER A 475 -27.25 -28.24 -64.25
CA SER A 475 -26.19 -27.27 -63.89
C SER A 475 -26.43 -26.74 -62.46
N THR A 476 -25.41 -26.20 -61.81
CA THR A 476 -25.54 -25.60 -60.46
C THR A 476 -26.62 -24.52 -60.41
N GLN A 477 -26.76 -23.72 -61.48
CA GLN A 477 -27.78 -22.67 -61.56
C GLN A 477 -29.19 -23.26 -61.73
N GLN A 478 -29.36 -24.30 -62.53
CA GLN A 478 -30.63 -25.02 -62.69
C GLN A 478 -31.03 -25.74 -61.38
N ALA A 479 -30.07 -26.39 -60.72
CA ALA A 479 -30.29 -27.05 -59.44
C ALA A 479 -30.69 -26.04 -58.36
N ASN A 480 -30.03 -24.88 -58.28
CA ASN A 480 -30.41 -23.80 -57.35
C ASN A 480 -31.82 -23.26 -57.63
N ALA A 481 -32.18 -23.04 -58.90
CA ALA A 481 -33.53 -22.62 -59.28
C ALA A 481 -34.60 -23.67 -58.88
N ILE A 482 -34.32 -24.95 -59.10
CA ILE A 482 -35.20 -26.07 -58.69
C ILE A 482 -35.31 -26.15 -57.15
N MET A 483 -34.21 -25.96 -56.41
CA MET A 483 -34.24 -25.91 -54.94
C MET A 483 -35.07 -24.73 -54.41
N VAL A 484 -35.10 -23.59 -55.08
CA VAL A 484 -35.99 -22.46 -54.74
C VAL A 484 -37.45 -22.79 -55.09
N ALA A 485 -37.70 -23.34 -56.28
CA ALA A 485 -39.05 -23.74 -56.71
C ALA A 485 -39.69 -24.77 -55.75
N ILE A 486 -38.95 -25.81 -55.36
CA ILE A 486 -39.42 -26.83 -54.41
C ILE A 486 -39.84 -26.19 -53.07
N ARG A 487 -39.08 -25.23 -52.52
CA ARG A 487 -39.47 -24.51 -51.30
C ARG A 487 -40.78 -23.72 -51.47
N GLY A 488 -40.97 -23.08 -52.62
CA GLY A 488 -42.22 -22.39 -52.95
C GLY A 488 -43.42 -23.33 -53.05
N LEU A 489 -43.25 -24.45 -53.74
CA LEU A 489 -44.30 -25.45 -53.96
C LEU A 489 -44.69 -26.20 -52.68
N ILE A 490 -43.76 -26.43 -51.75
CA ILE A 490 -44.12 -27.01 -50.45
C ILE A 490 -45.01 -26.04 -49.67
N ARG A 491 -44.71 -24.74 -49.68
CA ARG A 491 -45.56 -23.72 -49.03
C ARG A 491 -46.97 -23.65 -49.60
N SER A 492 -47.11 -23.64 -50.93
CA SER A 492 -48.44 -23.56 -51.55
C SER A 492 -49.31 -24.75 -51.18
N HIS A 493 -48.77 -25.98 -51.23
CA HIS A 493 -49.48 -27.18 -50.81
C HIS A 493 -49.82 -27.17 -49.30
N PHE A 494 -48.95 -26.65 -48.43
CA PHE A 494 -49.28 -26.49 -47.01
C PHE A 494 -50.37 -25.45 -46.73
N VAL A 495 -50.48 -24.38 -47.51
CA VAL A 495 -51.59 -23.43 -47.39
C VAL A 495 -52.93 -24.11 -47.73
N VAL A 496 -52.97 -24.95 -48.76
CA VAL A 496 -54.16 -25.75 -49.10
C VAL A 496 -54.50 -26.73 -47.96
N LEU A 497 -53.50 -27.47 -47.45
CA LEU A 497 -53.69 -28.41 -46.35
C LEU A 497 -54.18 -27.71 -45.06
N ASN A 498 -53.65 -26.53 -44.76
CA ASN A 498 -54.08 -25.69 -43.63
C ASN A 498 -55.56 -25.31 -43.73
N ASN A 499 -56.01 -24.90 -44.92
CA ASN A 499 -57.41 -24.51 -45.17
C ASN A 499 -58.39 -25.70 -45.09
N LEU A 500 -57.96 -26.92 -45.45
CA LEU A 500 -58.75 -28.16 -45.30
C LEU A 500 -58.92 -28.60 -43.84
N TRP A 501 -58.05 -28.13 -42.94
CA TRP A 501 -57.97 -28.56 -41.54
C TRP A 501 -58.11 -27.37 -40.57
N ASN A 502 -59.14 -26.54 -40.76
CA ASN A 502 -59.53 -25.42 -39.87
C ASN A 502 -58.41 -24.44 -39.47
N ASN A 503 -57.40 -24.26 -40.32
CA ASN A 503 -56.19 -23.49 -40.04
C ASN A 503 -55.36 -24.01 -38.84
N LEU A 504 -55.52 -25.28 -38.46
CA LEU A 504 -54.83 -25.90 -37.32
C LEU A 504 -53.35 -26.19 -37.57
N TRP A 505 -52.92 -26.26 -38.84
CA TRP A 505 -51.50 -26.35 -39.20
C TRP A 505 -50.75 -25.04 -38.91
N CYS A 506 -51.44 -23.91 -38.95
CA CYS A 506 -50.91 -22.56 -38.83
C CYS A 506 -51.94 -21.61 -38.18
N TYR A 507 -51.95 -21.51 -36.85
CA TYR A 507 -52.87 -20.62 -36.10
C TYR A 507 -52.64 -19.10 -36.33
N ILE A 508 -51.55 -18.70 -37.00
CA ILE A 508 -51.24 -17.30 -37.33
C ILE A 508 -51.77 -16.93 -38.71
N THR A 509 -52.09 -15.65 -38.90
CA THR A 509 -52.74 -15.07 -40.11
C THR A 509 -51.97 -15.21 -41.44
N ASP A 510 -50.77 -15.78 -41.43
CA ASP A 510 -49.97 -16.08 -42.62
C ASP A 510 -49.20 -17.40 -42.43
N CYS A 511 -49.82 -18.52 -42.84
CA CYS A 511 -49.24 -19.86 -42.73
C CYS A 511 -47.90 -19.99 -43.49
N SER A 512 -47.75 -19.24 -44.58
CA SER A 512 -46.55 -19.16 -45.41
C SER A 512 -45.30 -18.77 -44.62
N ARG A 513 -45.46 -17.98 -43.54
CA ARG A 513 -44.35 -17.51 -42.69
C ARG A 513 -43.88 -18.53 -41.64
N LYS A 514 -44.72 -19.46 -41.18
CA LYS A 514 -44.29 -20.49 -40.21
C LYS A 514 -43.40 -21.55 -40.89
N LEU A 515 -43.62 -21.80 -42.18
CA LEU A 515 -42.71 -22.50 -43.10
C LEU A 515 -41.73 -21.51 -43.78
N SER A 516 -41.01 -20.73 -42.97
CA SER A 516 -40.01 -19.75 -43.43
C SER A 516 -38.89 -20.40 -44.29
N GLU A 517 -38.07 -19.59 -44.96
CA GLU A 517 -36.96 -20.09 -45.82
C GLU A 517 -35.93 -20.95 -45.09
N ASN A 518 -35.88 -20.86 -43.76
CA ASN A 518 -34.96 -21.64 -42.93
C ASN A 518 -35.56 -22.96 -42.42
N ASN A 519 -36.88 -23.15 -42.49
CA ASN A 519 -37.56 -24.37 -42.01
C ASN A 519 -37.71 -25.46 -43.08
N ILE A 520 -37.46 -25.15 -44.37
CA ILE A 520 -37.46 -26.12 -45.47
C ILE A 520 -36.05 -26.21 -46.06
N THR A 521 -35.33 -27.27 -45.70
CA THR A 521 -34.06 -27.60 -46.35
C THR A 521 -34.33 -28.40 -47.62
N VAL A 522 -33.65 -28.03 -48.71
CA VAL A 522 -33.65 -28.76 -49.97
C VAL A 522 -32.20 -28.88 -50.39
N MET A 523 -31.71 -30.10 -50.53
CA MET A 523 -30.32 -30.40 -50.86
C MET A 523 -30.25 -31.31 -52.08
N GLN A 524 -29.52 -30.90 -53.12
CA GLN A 524 -29.19 -31.79 -54.24
C GLN A 524 -28.18 -32.84 -53.76
N ARG A 525 -28.47 -34.11 -54.02
CA ARG A 525 -27.62 -35.22 -53.59
C ARG A 525 -26.41 -35.34 -54.52
N SER A 526 -25.20 -35.34 -53.95
CA SER A 526 -23.96 -35.42 -54.72
C SER A 526 -23.78 -36.79 -55.38
N SER A 527 -23.88 -36.83 -56.71
CA SER A 527 -23.71 -38.05 -57.50
C SER A 527 -22.24 -38.49 -57.48
N ALA A 528 -21.91 -39.51 -56.68
CA ALA A 528 -20.63 -40.20 -56.80
C ALA A 528 -20.46 -40.71 -58.25
N ARG A 529 -19.25 -40.56 -58.83
CA ARG A 529 -18.93 -40.79 -60.25
C ARG A 529 -19.34 -42.20 -60.77
N ARG A 530 -20.63 -42.39 -61.11
CA ARG A 530 -21.14 -43.56 -61.84
C ARG A 530 -21.35 -43.23 -63.32
N ARG A 531 -21.04 -44.21 -64.17
CA ARG A 531 -20.83 -44.04 -65.61
C ARG A 531 -22.11 -43.66 -66.36
N LYS A 532 -21.94 -42.94 -67.48
CA LYS A 532 -22.97 -42.58 -68.47
C LYS A 532 -23.98 -43.72 -68.77
N ARG A 533 -25.16 -43.65 -68.17
CA ARG A 533 -26.50 -43.92 -68.77
C ARG A 533 -27.57 -43.70 -67.68
N GLN A 534 -28.63 -42.97 -68.02
CA GLN A 534 -29.65 -42.43 -67.11
C GLN A 534 -29.09 -41.48 -66.04
N SER A 535 -28.99 -40.19 -66.38
CA SER A 535 -28.70 -39.11 -65.45
C SER A 535 -30.00 -38.46 -64.97
N THR A 536 -30.53 -38.93 -63.84
CA THR A 536 -31.51 -38.18 -63.03
C THR A 536 -30.78 -37.43 -61.92
N SER A 537 -31.35 -36.31 -61.48
CA SER A 537 -30.86 -35.53 -60.35
C SER A 537 -31.78 -35.74 -59.14
N GLU A 538 -31.23 -36.12 -58.00
CA GLU A 538 -31.98 -36.33 -56.75
C GLU A 538 -31.88 -35.14 -55.81
N PHE A 539 -33.02 -34.77 -55.22
CA PHE A 539 -33.13 -33.78 -54.15
C PHE A 539 -33.75 -34.44 -52.91
N ASP A 540 -33.07 -34.29 -51.77
CA ASP A 540 -33.65 -34.57 -50.46
C ASP A 540 -34.25 -33.26 -49.90
N VAL A 541 -35.53 -33.31 -49.56
CA VAL A 541 -36.28 -32.25 -48.89
C VAL A 541 -36.48 -32.66 -47.44
N THR A 542 -36.14 -31.81 -46.47
CA THR A 542 -36.59 -32.00 -45.08
C THR A 542 -37.14 -30.71 -44.48
N PHE A 543 -38.23 -30.85 -43.72
CA PHE A 543 -38.83 -29.78 -42.94
C PHE A 543 -39.52 -30.36 -41.70
N SER A 544 -39.88 -29.49 -40.76
CA SER A 544 -40.73 -29.88 -39.63
C SER A 544 -41.82 -28.85 -39.38
N VAL A 545 -42.96 -29.31 -38.85
CA VAL A 545 -44.08 -28.46 -38.44
C VAL A 545 -44.37 -28.72 -36.96
N GLY A 546 -44.23 -27.68 -36.13
CA GLY A 546 -44.38 -27.75 -34.68
C GLY A 546 -45.62 -27.01 -34.16
N ASP A 547 -45.93 -27.30 -32.90
CA ASP A 547 -47.04 -26.76 -32.09
C ASP A 547 -48.46 -27.23 -32.51
N LEU A 548 -48.56 -28.36 -33.22
CA LEU A 548 -49.84 -28.89 -33.69
C LEU A 548 -50.64 -29.50 -32.53
N PRO A 549 -51.99 -29.44 -32.55
CA PRO A 549 -52.82 -30.25 -31.67
C PRO A 549 -52.57 -31.76 -31.86
N GLU A 550 -52.77 -32.57 -30.82
CA GLU A 550 -52.67 -34.04 -30.93
C GLU A 550 -53.71 -34.63 -31.90
N MET A 551 -54.91 -34.02 -31.93
CA MET A 551 -55.99 -34.32 -32.86
C MET A 551 -56.44 -33.04 -33.56
N MET A 552 -56.52 -33.04 -34.89
CA MET A 552 -56.99 -31.92 -35.70
C MET A 552 -58.32 -32.26 -36.37
N ASN A 553 -59.20 -31.27 -36.56
CA ASN A 553 -60.48 -31.43 -37.23
C ASN A 553 -60.50 -30.80 -38.63
N ASN A 554 -61.24 -31.40 -39.56
CA ASN A 554 -61.39 -30.85 -40.91
C ASN A 554 -62.36 -29.66 -40.95
N THR A 555 -62.35 -28.84 -42.00
CA THR A 555 -63.24 -27.67 -42.14
C THR A 555 -64.73 -28.00 -42.15
N GLY A 556 -65.11 -29.27 -42.34
CA GLY A 556 -66.49 -29.75 -42.20
C GLY A 556 -66.88 -30.21 -40.79
N GLY A 557 -65.93 -30.34 -39.85
CA GLY A 557 -66.15 -30.90 -38.50
C GLY A 557 -66.44 -32.41 -38.45
N ASN A 558 -66.46 -33.08 -39.60
CA ASN A 558 -66.92 -34.47 -39.76
C ASN A 558 -65.81 -35.50 -39.51
N GLU A 559 -64.55 -35.07 -39.44
CA GLU A 559 -63.39 -35.95 -39.30
C GLU A 559 -62.35 -35.34 -38.37
N THR A 560 -61.81 -36.17 -37.47
CA THR A 560 -60.67 -35.85 -36.60
C THR A 560 -59.55 -36.86 -36.79
N LEU A 561 -58.36 -36.39 -37.17
CA LEU A 561 -57.18 -37.22 -37.39
C LEU A 561 -55.95 -36.62 -36.72
N THR A 562 -54.93 -37.45 -36.48
CA THR A 562 -53.61 -36.98 -36.02
C THR A 562 -52.86 -36.27 -37.16
N PRO A 563 -51.95 -35.32 -36.85
CA PRO A 563 -51.10 -34.67 -37.86
C PRO A 563 -50.36 -35.65 -38.79
N LEU A 564 -49.90 -36.79 -38.26
CA LEU A 564 -49.21 -37.84 -39.02
C LEU A 564 -50.12 -38.48 -40.08
N GLN A 565 -51.35 -38.86 -39.69
CA GLN A 565 -52.34 -39.47 -40.60
C GLN A 565 -52.74 -38.50 -41.72
N ILE A 566 -52.89 -37.22 -41.40
CA ILE A 566 -53.29 -36.19 -42.35
C ILE A 566 -52.21 -35.98 -43.42
N LEU A 567 -50.94 -35.88 -43.05
CA LEU A 567 -49.85 -35.76 -44.03
C LEU A 567 -49.68 -37.02 -44.88
N LEU A 568 -49.85 -38.20 -44.28
CA LEU A 568 -49.77 -39.47 -45.01
C LEU A 568 -50.90 -39.59 -46.05
N ARG A 569 -52.13 -39.18 -45.70
CA ARG A 569 -53.31 -39.29 -46.56
C ARG A 569 -53.43 -38.13 -47.56
N ASP A 570 -53.54 -36.91 -47.07
CA ASP A 570 -53.92 -35.75 -47.88
C ASP A 570 -52.72 -35.16 -48.63
N ALA A 571 -51.51 -35.27 -48.06
CA ALA A 571 -50.32 -34.70 -48.68
C ALA A 571 -49.51 -35.71 -49.53
N LEU A 572 -49.47 -36.99 -49.16
CA LEU A 572 -48.80 -38.04 -49.93
C LEU A 572 -49.74 -38.88 -50.81
N GLN A 573 -50.77 -39.52 -50.24
CA GLN A 573 -51.62 -40.46 -51.00
C GLN A 573 -52.55 -39.77 -52.03
N GLN A 574 -52.99 -38.55 -51.78
CA GLN A 574 -53.82 -37.76 -52.72
C GLN A 574 -53.01 -36.94 -53.73
N ASN A 575 -51.74 -37.31 -53.99
CA ASN A 575 -50.84 -36.58 -54.91
C ASN A 575 -50.52 -35.13 -54.47
N GLY A 576 -50.75 -34.77 -53.21
CA GLY A 576 -50.59 -33.40 -52.68
C GLY A 576 -49.15 -32.84 -52.70
N PHE A 577 -48.13 -33.68 -52.87
CA PHE A 577 -46.74 -33.26 -53.16
C PHE A 577 -46.26 -33.73 -54.55
N ASN A 578 -47.16 -33.85 -55.53
CA ASN A 578 -46.79 -34.16 -56.90
C ASN A 578 -46.35 -32.91 -57.66
N PHE A 579 -45.05 -32.63 -57.63
CA PHE A 579 -44.44 -31.46 -58.29
C PHE A 579 -44.32 -31.59 -59.82
N ASN A 580 -44.79 -32.68 -60.46
CA ASN A 580 -44.60 -32.93 -61.89
C ASN A 580 -45.24 -31.86 -62.79
N ASN A 581 -46.31 -31.21 -62.31
CA ASN A 581 -47.01 -30.14 -63.04
C ASN A 581 -46.21 -28.82 -63.05
N ASP A 582 -45.41 -28.57 -62.01
CA ASP A 582 -44.65 -27.33 -61.82
C ASP A 582 -43.16 -27.49 -62.19
N ILE A 583 -42.63 -28.70 -62.03
CA ILE A 583 -41.27 -29.12 -62.37
C ILE A 583 -41.40 -30.33 -63.30
N ALA A 584 -41.39 -30.08 -64.61
CA ALA A 584 -41.71 -31.05 -65.63
C ALA A 584 -40.86 -32.34 -65.54
N GLY A 585 -41.54 -33.48 -65.45
CA GLY A 585 -40.94 -34.81 -65.33
C GLY A 585 -40.40 -35.14 -63.95
N SER A 586 -40.62 -34.28 -62.94
CA SER A 586 -40.24 -34.61 -61.56
C SER A 586 -41.14 -35.69 -60.98
N VAL A 587 -40.53 -36.58 -60.18
CA VAL A 587 -41.19 -37.71 -59.55
C VAL A 587 -40.82 -37.71 -58.06
N THR A 588 -41.82 -37.60 -57.19
CA THR A 588 -41.66 -37.93 -55.78
C THR A 588 -41.54 -39.44 -55.61
N LEU A 589 -40.67 -39.90 -54.73
CA LEU A 589 -40.47 -41.32 -54.41
C LEU A 589 -41.18 -41.65 -53.09
N PRO A 590 -42.43 -42.15 -53.09
CA PRO A 590 -43.24 -42.29 -51.88
C PRO A 590 -42.67 -43.34 -50.92
N ASP A 591 -42.07 -44.39 -51.47
CA ASP A 591 -41.37 -45.48 -50.77
C ASP A 591 -40.16 -44.99 -49.94
N GLN A 592 -39.65 -43.79 -50.24
CA GLN A 592 -38.51 -43.16 -49.57
C GLN A 592 -38.91 -41.87 -48.85
N THR A 593 -40.22 -41.59 -48.74
CA THR A 593 -40.72 -40.55 -47.84
C THR A 593 -40.75 -41.09 -46.40
N VAL A 594 -40.28 -40.27 -45.46
CA VAL A 594 -40.33 -40.59 -44.02
C VAL A 594 -41.06 -39.47 -43.32
N ILE A 595 -42.15 -39.81 -42.63
CA ILE A 595 -42.88 -38.90 -41.76
C ILE A 595 -42.89 -39.50 -40.36
N THR A 596 -42.38 -38.75 -39.39
CA THR A 596 -42.37 -39.12 -37.97
C THR A 596 -42.96 -38.00 -37.14
N SER A 597 -43.54 -38.33 -35.98
CA SER A 597 -44.17 -37.37 -35.09
C SER A 597 -43.71 -37.57 -33.65
N GLU A 598 -43.37 -36.47 -32.99
CA GLU A 598 -42.88 -36.45 -31.61
C GLU A 598 -43.74 -35.51 -30.75
N PRO A 599 -43.93 -35.81 -29.45
CA PRO A 599 -44.57 -34.89 -28.52
C PRO A 599 -43.70 -33.62 -28.35
N SER A 600 -44.32 -32.46 -28.50
CA SER A 600 -43.70 -31.13 -28.38
C SER A 600 -44.40 -30.34 -27.28
N CYS A 601 -43.63 -29.70 -26.42
CA CYS A 601 -44.15 -28.74 -25.44
C CYS A 601 -43.95 -27.30 -25.93
N GLY A 602 -44.63 -26.34 -25.29
CA GLY A 602 -44.46 -24.92 -25.59
C GLY A 602 -43.09 -24.40 -25.14
N PRO A 603 -42.70 -23.18 -25.56
CA PRO A 603 -41.51 -22.53 -25.02
C PRO A 603 -41.64 -22.38 -23.50
N GLY A 604 -40.58 -22.73 -22.76
CA GLY A 604 -40.61 -22.71 -21.29
C GLY A 604 -41.21 -23.95 -20.63
N GLN A 605 -41.51 -25.01 -21.40
CA GLN A 605 -42.14 -26.24 -20.89
C GLN A 605 -41.35 -27.49 -21.28
N THR A 606 -41.38 -28.53 -20.44
CA THR A 606 -40.82 -29.86 -20.77
C THR A 606 -41.86 -30.96 -20.65
N LEU A 607 -41.57 -32.12 -21.23
CA LEU A 607 -42.44 -33.29 -21.25
C LEU A 607 -42.19 -34.17 -20.01
N VAL A 608 -43.19 -34.31 -19.15
CA VAL A 608 -43.12 -35.15 -17.94
C VAL A 608 -44.20 -36.23 -18.02
N GLY A 609 -43.77 -37.46 -18.31
CA GLY A 609 -44.68 -38.58 -18.60
C GLY A 609 -45.38 -38.35 -19.93
N THR A 610 -46.65 -37.98 -19.89
CA THR A 610 -47.49 -37.73 -21.09
C THR A 610 -48.06 -36.30 -21.16
N SER A 611 -47.66 -35.41 -20.25
CA SER A 611 -48.13 -34.03 -20.18
C SER A 611 -46.97 -33.06 -20.31
N CYS A 612 -47.23 -31.88 -20.86
CA CYS A 612 -46.28 -30.77 -20.80
C CYS A 612 -46.41 -30.07 -19.44
N VAL A 613 -45.29 -29.59 -18.92
CA VAL A 613 -45.20 -29.00 -17.58
C VAL A 613 -44.31 -27.77 -17.65
N ASP A 614 -44.79 -26.64 -17.16
CA ASP A 614 -44.05 -25.37 -17.14
C ASP A 614 -42.79 -25.46 -16.28
N CYS A 615 -41.66 -24.93 -16.74
CA CYS A 615 -40.50 -24.74 -15.87
C CYS A 615 -40.89 -23.87 -14.67
N ALA A 616 -40.56 -24.31 -13.46
CA ALA A 616 -40.90 -23.64 -12.22
C ALA A 616 -40.01 -22.42 -11.97
N GLU A 617 -40.41 -21.54 -11.05
CA GLU A 617 -39.47 -20.57 -10.48
C GLU A 617 -38.17 -21.27 -10.00
N GLY A 618 -37.03 -20.62 -10.21
CA GLY A 618 -35.69 -21.17 -9.99
C GLY A 618 -35.16 -22.05 -11.13
N THR A 619 -35.95 -22.32 -12.18
CA THR A 619 -35.52 -23.13 -13.33
C THR A 619 -35.75 -22.40 -14.66
N TYR A 620 -35.07 -22.85 -15.72
CA TYR A 620 -35.29 -22.38 -17.08
C TYR A 620 -35.31 -23.55 -18.08
N TYR A 621 -36.05 -23.39 -19.17
CA TYR A 621 -36.08 -24.38 -20.25
C TYR A 621 -34.78 -24.33 -21.07
N ASN A 622 -33.99 -25.39 -20.98
CA ASN A 622 -32.79 -25.56 -21.77
C ASN A 622 -33.13 -26.30 -23.07
N SER A 623 -32.95 -25.62 -24.21
CA SER A 623 -33.28 -26.15 -25.54
C SER A 623 -32.36 -27.28 -26.01
N LEU A 624 -31.17 -27.44 -25.42
CA LEU A 624 -30.22 -28.51 -25.75
C LEU A 624 -30.59 -29.83 -25.07
N THR A 625 -30.96 -29.78 -23.79
CA THR A 625 -31.36 -30.94 -22.98
C THR A 625 -32.85 -31.25 -23.08
N GLN A 626 -33.65 -30.29 -23.56
CA GLN A 626 -35.11 -30.30 -23.58
C GLN A 626 -35.75 -30.41 -22.18
N THR A 627 -34.99 -30.10 -21.12
CA THR A 627 -35.43 -30.15 -19.71
C THR A 627 -35.47 -28.75 -19.08
N CYS A 628 -36.16 -28.66 -17.93
CA CYS A 628 -36.05 -27.50 -17.06
C CYS A 628 -34.85 -27.68 -16.13
N ASP A 629 -33.81 -26.89 -16.35
CA ASP A 629 -32.56 -26.94 -15.61
C ASP A 629 -32.56 -25.85 -14.52
N ASP A 630 -31.86 -26.08 -13.41
CA ASP A 630 -31.79 -25.11 -12.32
C ASP A 630 -31.03 -23.85 -12.77
N CYS A 631 -31.46 -22.67 -12.33
CA CYS A 631 -30.70 -21.44 -12.54
C CYS A 631 -29.31 -21.58 -11.92
N PRO A 632 -28.22 -21.32 -12.66
CA PRO A 632 -26.86 -21.48 -12.15
C PRO A 632 -26.57 -20.44 -11.05
N VAL A 633 -25.51 -20.69 -10.27
CA VAL A 633 -25.04 -19.77 -9.22
C VAL A 633 -24.83 -18.36 -9.77
N GLY A 634 -25.33 -17.36 -9.04
CA GLY A 634 -25.33 -15.95 -9.49
C GLY A 634 -26.45 -15.57 -10.46
N GLN A 635 -27.41 -16.48 -10.69
CA GLN A 635 -28.64 -16.21 -11.43
C GLN A 635 -29.87 -16.69 -10.64
N PHE A 636 -31.02 -16.07 -10.90
CA PHE A 636 -32.30 -16.40 -10.28
C PHE A 636 -33.45 -16.33 -11.29
N GLN A 637 -34.58 -16.96 -10.99
CA GLN A 637 -35.79 -16.85 -11.79
C GLN A 637 -37.02 -16.90 -10.89
N ASN A 638 -37.86 -15.86 -10.92
CA ASN A 638 -39.04 -15.72 -10.05
C ASN A 638 -40.37 -16.03 -10.75
N MET A 639 -40.37 -16.29 -12.06
CA MET A 639 -41.55 -16.63 -12.86
C MET A 639 -41.47 -18.05 -13.42
N THR A 640 -42.63 -18.63 -13.72
CA THR A 640 -42.75 -19.92 -14.42
C THR A 640 -42.64 -19.75 -15.95
N SER A 641 -42.46 -20.87 -16.65
CA SER A 641 -42.44 -20.97 -18.12
C SER A 641 -41.32 -20.15 -18.79
N GLN A 642 -40.18 -19.99 -18.11
CA GLN A 642 -39.07 -19.16 -18.58
C GLN A 642 -38.02 -19.97 -19.34
N THR A 643 -37.40 -19.33 -20.34
CA THR A 643 -36.34 -19.92 -21.19
C THR A 643 -34.94 -19.43 -20.85
N SER A 644 -34.81 -18.56 -19.84
CA SER A 644 -33.54 -18.07 -19.29
C SER A 644 -33.71 -17.67 -17.82
N CYS A 645 -32.59 -17.50 -17.11
CA CYS A 645 -32.55 -16.93 -15.77
C CYS A 645 -32.05 -15.48 -15.80
N MET A 646 -32.39 -14.72 -14.77
CA MET A 646 -31.95 -13.33 -14.58
C MET A 646 -30.63 -13.31 -13.81
N MET A 647 -29.70 -12.45 -14.22
CA MET A 647 -28.44 -12.23 -13.49
C MET A 647 -28.70 -11.54 -12.15
N CYS A 648 -27.94 -11.92 -11.12
CA CYS A 648 -27.95 -11.17 -9.86
C CYS A 648 -27.46 -9.72 -10.06
N PRO A 649 -28.12 -8.72 -9.44
CA PRO A 649 -27.73 -7.32 -9.56
C PRO A 649 -26.34 -7.08 -8.94
N GLY A 650 -25.61 -6.09 -9.48
CA GLY A 650 -24.29 -5.71 -8.98
C GLY A 650 -23.19 -6.78 -9.11
N GLY A 651 -23.40 -7.85 -9.89
CA GLY A 651 -22.47 -8.98 -9.96
C GLY A 651 -22.51 -9.88 -8.72
N GLY A 652 -23.61 -9.85 -7.98
CA GLY A 652 -23.83 -10.73 -6.84
C GLY A 652 -23.86 -12.22 -7.19
N THR A 653 -23.81 -13.05 -6.15
CA THR A 653 -23.79 -14.52 -6.21
C THR A 653 -24.98 -15.11 -5.43
N THR A 654 -25.26 -16.39 -5.61
CA THR A 654 -26.27 -17.13 -4.82
C THR A 654 -25.62 -18.30 -4.10
N ASP A 655 -26.15 -18.65 -2.94
CA ASP A 655 -25.67 -19.75 -2.07
C ASP A 655 -25.73 -21.14 -2.73
N GLY A 656 -26.54 -21.26 -3.79
CA GLY A 656 -26.59 -22.42 -4.66
C GLY A 656 -27.35 -22.14 -5.94
N ALA A 657 -27.48 -23.17 -6.77
CA ALA A 657 -28.34 -23.17 -7.94
C ALA A 657 -29.83 -23.23 -7.54
N GLY A 658 -30.73 -22.91 -8.49
CA GLY A 658 -32.18 -22.97 -8.26
C GLY A 658 -32.74 -21.76 -7.52
N SER A 659 -32.08 -20.60 -7.61
CA SER A 659 -32.50 -19.38 -6.92
C SER A 659 -33.83 -18.83 -7.47
N THR A 660 -34.80 -18.57 -6.58
CA THR A 660 -36.16 -18.16 -6.97
C THR A 660 -36.42 -16.66 -6.80
N SER A 661 -35.49 -15.92 -6.18
CA SER A 661 -35.71 -14.52 -5.80
C SER A 661 -34.43 -13.69 -5.87
N VAL A 662 -34.57 -12.41 -6.22
CA VAL A 662 -33.46 -11.44 -6.15
C VAL A 662 -32.92 -11.28 -4.72
N ALA A 663 -33.73 -11.58 -3.70
CA ALA A 663 -33.31 -11.53 -2.30
C ALA A 663 -32.26 -12.60 -1.95
N ASP A 664 -32.16 -13.68 -2.73
CA ASP A 664 -31.12 -14.71 -2.58
C ASP A 664 -29.76 -14.25 -3.13
N CYS A 665 -29.72 -13.21 -3.97
CA CYS A 665 -28.48 -12.62 -4.48
C CYS A 665 -27.76 -11.87 -3.37
N LYS A 666 -26.56 -12.32 -3.01
CA LYS A 666 -25.67 -11.67 -2.03
C LYS A 666 -24.43 -11.10 -2.72
N ILE A 667 -23.69 -10.26 -2.01
CA ILE A 667 -22.40 -9.75 -2.51
C ILE A 667 -21.43 -10.93 -2.73
N SER A 668 -20.72 -10.92 -3.86
CA SER A 668 -19.68 -11.90 -4.13
C SER A 668 -18.42 -11.54 -3.34
N CYS A 669 -18.07 -12.35 -2.35
CA CYS A 669 -16.87 -12.14 -1.55
C CYS A 669 -15.59 -12.55 -2.30
N PRO A 670 -14.45 -11.87 -2.08
CA PRO A 670 -13.18 -12.28 -2.67
C PRO A 670 -12.73 -13.65 -2.12
N ALA A 671 -11.73 -14.25 -2.77
CA ALA A 671 -11.05 -15.43 -2.23
C ALA A 671 -10.45 -15.09 -0.84
N GLY A 672 -10.29 -16.10 0.01
CA GLY A 672 -10.00 -15.94 1.43
C GLY A 672 -11.17 -15.39 2.28
N SER A 673 -12.34 -15.14 1.68
CA SER A 673 -13.53 -14.65 2.39
C SER A 673 -14.79 -15.43 2.04
N TYR A 674 -15.75 -15.43 2.97
CA TYR A 674 -17.09 -15.99 2.77
C TYR A 674 -18.18 -15.00 3.15
N PHE A 675 -19.35 -15.11 2.52
CA PHE A 675 -20.53 -14.33 2.88
C PHE A 675 -21.18 -14.90 4.15
N SER A 676 -21.10 -14.16 5.25
CA SER A 676 -21.73 -14.59 6.49
C SER A 676 -23.19 -14.15 6.55
N LYS A 677 -24.11 -15.13 6.55
CA LYS A 677 -25.56 -14.89 6.71
C LYS A 677 -25.93 -14.15 8.01
N VAL A 678 -25.07 -14.21 9.03
CA VAL A 678 -25.28 -13.57 10.34
C VAL A 678 -24.94 -12.07 10.30
N SER A 679 -23.80 -11.70 9.70
CA SER A 679 -23.40 -10.28 9.61
C SER A 679 -23.91 -9.58 8.34
N GLY A 680 -24.43 -10.32 7.37
CA GLY A 680 -24.87 -9.79 6.08
C GLY A 680 -23.72 -9.28 5.20
N SER A 681 -22.48 -9.69 5.50
CA SER A 681 -21.26 -9.15 4.93
C SER A 681 -20.18 -10.21 4.72
N CYS A 682 -19.16 -9.89 3.93
CA CYS A 682 -17.99 -10.73 3.77
C CYS A 682 -17.16 -10.77 5.05
N ARG A 683 -16.76 -11.97 5.46
CA ARG A 683 -15.81 -12.21 6.57
C ARG A 683 -14.64 -13.02 6.04
N LEU A 684 -13.43 -12.70 6.50
CA LEU A 684 -12.25 -13.52 6.24
C LEU A 684 -12.47 -14.93 6.78
N CYS A 685 -11.90 -15.93 6.09
CA CYS A 685 -11.84 -17.29 6.62
C CYS A 685 -11.09 -17.30 7.96
N PRO A 686 -11.64 -17.93 9.01
CA PRO A 686 -10.95 -18.04 10.29
C PRO A 686 -9.69 -18.92 10.15
N VAL A 687 -8.79 -18.84 11.12
CA VAL A 687 -7.58 -19.68 11.12
C VAL A 687 -7.94 -21.17 11.05
N SER A 688 -7.16 -21.93 10.28
CA SER A 688 -7.41 -23.35 9.92
C SER A 688 -8.53 -23.56 8.89
N TYR A 689 -8.97 -22.49 8.22
CA TYR A 689 -9.87 -22.54 7.09
C TYR A 689 -9.36 -21.64 5.96
N TYR A 690 -9.65 -22.03 4.72
CA TYR A 690 -9.25 -21.29 3.51
C TYR A 690 -10.43 -21.20 2.52
N GLN A 691 -10.33 -20.36 1.49
CA GLN A 691 -11.31 -20.32 0.41
C GLN A 691 -10.71 -19.85 -0.93
N GLU A 692 -10.55 -20.78 -1.88
CA GLU A 692 -9.97 -20.54 -3.21
C GLU A 692 -10.92 -19.83 -4.20
N GLN A 693 -12.23 -19.92 -3.98
CA GLN A 693 -13.24 -19.43 -4.92
C GLN A 693 -13.93 -18.17 -4.41
N THR A 694 -14.20 -17.24 -5.32
CA THR A 694 -14.99 -16.04 -5.01
C THR A 694 -16.48 -16.40 -4.88
N GLY A 695 -17.21 -15.57 -4.13
CA GLY A 695 -18.66 -15.68 -4.00
C GLY A 695 -19.16 -16.83 -3.12
N GLN A 696 -18.31 -17.32 -2.22
CA GLN A 696 -18.59 -18.48 -1.38
C GLN A 696 -19.27 -18.11 -0.06
N PHE A 697 -20.00 -19.07 0.53
CA PHE A 697 -20.82 -18.89 1.73
C PHE A 697 -20.28 -19.65 2.96
N SER A 698 -19.19 -20.39 2.77
CA SER A 698 -18.38 -21.05 3.79
C SER A 698 -16.92 -21.07 3.36
N CYS A 699 -16.02 -21.32 4.31
CA CYS A 699 -14.62 -21.64 4.03
C CYS A 699 -14.40 -23.14 4.19
N ASP A 700 -13.48 -23.68 3.42
CA ASP A 700 -13.08 -25.09 3.49
C ASP A 700 -12.08 -25.27 4.64
N PRO A 701 -12.19 -26.34 5.45
CA PRO A 701 -11.24 -26.61 6.52
C PRO A 701 -9.88 -27.02 5.95
N CYS A 702 -8.80 -26.60 6.60
CA CYS A 702 -7.47 -27.15 6.33
C CYS A 702 -7.45 -28.69 6.54
N PRO A 703 -6.51 -29.41 5.90
CA PRO A 703 -6.27 -30.81 6.22
C PRO A 703 -5.94 -31.03 7.70
N VAL A 704 -6.10 -32.27 8.17
CA VAL A 704 -5.88 -32.65 9.58
C VAL A 704 -4.49 -32.18 10.07
N ASP A 705 -4.46 -31.66 11.30
CA ASP A 705 -3.29 -31.11 12.00
C ASP A 705 -2.59 -29.91 11.32
N LYS A 706 -3.23 -29.31 10.29
CA LYS A 706 -2.74 -28.09 9.63
C LYS A 706 -3.56 -26.85 10.00
N VAL A 707 -2.87 -25.73 10.10
CA VAL A 707 -3.41 -24.40 10.43
C VAL A 707 -2.96 -23.38 9.39
N THR A 708 -3.73 -22.30 9.23
CA THR A 708 -3.29 -21.14 8.46
C THR A 708 -2.56 -20.17 9.38
N ARG A 709 -1.60 -19.41 8.85
CA ARG A 709 -0.87 -18.41 9.65
C ARG A 709 -1.77 -17.25 10.12
N ASP A 710 -2.62 -16.80 9.21
CA ASP A 710 -3.53 -15.67 9.38
C ASP A 710 -4.97 -16.08 9.00
N PRO A 711 -5.99 -15.35 9.47
CA PRO A 711 -7.30 -15.35 8.85
C PRO A 711 -7.21 -14.84 7.40
N GLY A 712 -8.05 -15.38 6.52
CA GLY A 712 -8.14 -14.92 5.13
C GLY A 712 -7.34 -15.72 4.11
N ALA A 713 -6.90 -16.94 4.45
CA ALA A 713 -6.19 -17.82 3.52
C ALA A 713 -7.03 -18.11 2.26
N ASP A 714 -6.49 -17.84 1.09
CA ASP A 714 -7.16 -17.99 -0.20
C ASP A 714 -6.74 -19.25 -0.97
N ASN A 715 -5.92 -20.11 -0.35
CA ASN A 715 -5.39 -21.30 -0.99
C ASN A 715 -5.12 -22.43 0.03
N SER A 716 -5.44 -23.66 -0.34
CA SER A 716 -5.13 -24.88 0.43
C SER A 716 -3.63 -25.03 0.75
N SER A 717 -2.74 -24.48 -0.08
CA SER A 717 -1.29 -24.43 0.17
C SER A 717 -0.85 -23.51 1.30
N MET A 718 -1.73 -22.64 1.82
CA MET A 718 -1.49 -21.81 3.01
C MET A 718 -1.81 -22.55 4.34
N CYS A 719 -2.20 -23.83 4.27
CA CYS A 719 -2.33 -24.71 5.42
C CYS A 719 -0.96 -25.34 5.75
N PHE A 720 -0.30 -24.83 6.78
CA PHE A 720 0.99 -25.32 7.27
C PHE A 720 0.80 -26.23 8.50
N ASP A 721 1.79 -27.02 8.86
CA ASP A 721 1.74 -27.80 10.10
C ASP A 721 1.77 -26.86 11.32
N ASP A 722 0.97 -27.15 12.36
CA ASP A 722 0.95 -26.30 13.56
C ASP A 722 2.29 -26.35 14.30
N CYS A 723 2.83 -25.17 14.62
CA CYS A 723 4.13 -25.07 15.27
C CYS A 723 4.08 -25.58 16.72
N PRO A 724 5.18 -26.18 17.20
CA PRO A 724 5.28 -26.58 18.60
C PRO A 724 5.16 -25.38 19.54
N SER A 725 4.82 -25.67 20.79
CA SER A 725 4.86 -24.70 21.89
C SER A 725 6.18 -23.92 21.92
N GLY A 726 6.08 -22.61 22.14
CA GLY A 726 7.21 -21.68 22.07
C GLY A 726 7.53 -21.13 20.68
N SER A 727 6.84 -21.56 19.61
CA SER A 727 7.09 -21.11 18.23
C SER A 727 5.82 -20.83 17.43
N GLU A 728 5.86 -19.89 16.49
CA GLU A 728 4.78 -19.54 15.55
C GLU A 728 5.23 -19.60 14.08
N LEU A 729 4.28 -19.48 13.14
CA LEU A 729 4.54 -19.48 11.69
C LEU A 729 4.97 -18.08 11.18
N ASP A 730 6.09 -18.01 10.47
CA ASP A 730 6.61 -16.81 9.79
C ASP A 730 5.97 -16.54 8.40
N ASP A 731 6.46 -15.54 7.65
CA ASP A 731 5.98 -15.21 6.28
C ASP A 731 6.17 -16.36 5.26
N GLN A 732 7.07 -17.29 5.51
CA GLN A 732 7.34 -18.46 4.66
C GLN A 732 6.60 -19.73 5.15
N GLY A 733 5.84 -19.66 6.24
CA GLY A 733 5.20 -20.83 6.84
C GLY A 733 6.21 -21.76 7.53
N GLN A 734 7.32 -21.22 8.04
CA GLN A 734 8.28 -21.93 8.88
C GLN A 734 8.08 -21.57 10.36
N CYS A 735 8.42 -22.49 11.25
CA CYS A 735 8.26 -22.28 12.69
C CYS A 735 9.45 -21.50 13.28
N VAL A 736 9.19 -20.28 13.74
CA VAL A 736 10.15 -19.41 14.43
C VAL A 736 9.78 -19.28 15.90
N SER A 737 10.78 -19.28 16.79
CA SER A 737 10.54 -19.16 18.23
C SER A 737 9.98 -17.79 18.60
N CYS A 738 9.01 -17.76 19.52
CA CYS A 738 8.40 -16.52 20.00
C CYS A 738 9.48 -15.53 20.48
N PRO A 739 9.44 -14.27 20.06
CA PRO A 739 10.40 -13.27 20.50
C PRO A 739 10.25 -13.00 22.00
N ARG A 740 11.33 -12.53 22.63
CA ARG A 740 11.31 -12.06 24.03
C ARG A 740 10.13 -11.12 24.28
N GLY A 741 9.43 -11.33 25.39
CA GLY A 741 8.18 -10.63 25.72
C GLY A 741 6.91 -11.36 25.28
N TYR A 742 7.04 -12.48 24.55
CA TYR A 742 5.90 -13.24 24.03
C TYR A 742 6.01 -14.73 24.38
N TYR A 743 4.86 -15.39 24.55
CA TYR A 743 4.74 -16.82 24.82
C TYR A 743 3.69 -17.48 23.92
N ARG A 744 3.77 -18.81 23.71
CA ARG A 744 2.74 -19.57 22.98
C ARG A 744 2.68 -21.02 23.42
N GLN A 745 1.50 -21.48 23.81
CA GLN A 745 1.21 -22.89 24.06
C GLN A 745 0.39 -23.46 22.89
N GLN A 746 0.89 -24.55 22.32
CA GLN A 746 0.24 -25.25 21.20
C GLN A 746 -1.20 -25.66 21.55
N GLY A 747 -2.11 -25.49 20.61
CA GLY A 747 -3.55 -25.76 20.80
C GLY A 747 -4.29 -24.77 21.72
N VAL A 748 -3.62 -23.77 22.32
CA VAL A 748 -4.24 -22.74 23.17
C VAL A 748 -4.17 -21.36 22.49
N GLN A 749 -2.97 -20.91 22.12
CA GLN A 749 -2.79 -19.68 21.37
C GLN A 749 -2.36 -19.98 19.93
N LEU A 750 -3.03 -19.36 18.96
CA LEU A 750 -2.71 -19.54 17.55
C LEU A 750 -1.35 -18.93 17.19
N ARG A 751 -0.95 -17.84 17.86
CA ARG A 751 0.26 -17.03 17.61
C ARG A 751 0.95 -16.65 18.91
N CYS A 752 2.18 -16.14 18.82
CA CYS A 752 2.93 -15.63 19.96
C CYS A 752 2.16 -14.47 20.62
N THR A 753 1.80 -14.68 21.89
CA THR A 753 0.96 -13.79 22.67
C THR A 753 1.82 -12.96 23.61
N GLU A 754 1.61 -11.65 23.64
CA GLU A 754 2.37 -10.74 24.49
C GLU A 754 2.14 -11.07 25.98
N CYS A 755 3.19 -10.91 26.78
CA CYS A 755 3.10 -11.05 28.23
C CYS A 755 2.12 -10.04 28.85
N PRO A 756 1.53 -10.35 30.02
CA PRO A 756 0.74 -9.40 30.79
C PRO A 756 1.54 -8.13 31.11
N ALA A 757 0.84 -6.99 31.21
CA ALA A 757 1.45 -5.69 31.41
C ALA A 757 2.47 -5.65 32.56
N ASN A 758 3.58 -4.94 32.33
CA ASN A 758 4.76 -4.81 33.20
C ASN A 758 5.70 -6.03 33.25
N PHE A 759 5.42 -7.12 32.53
CA PHE A 759 6.29 -8.31 32.50
C PHE A 759 6.65 -8.73 31.08
N ILE A 760 7.81 -9.38 30.95
CA ILE A 760 8.34 -10.01 29.74
C ILE A 760 8.97 -11.36 30.07
N THR A 761 9.21 -12.16 29.04
CA THR A 761 9.88 -13.46 29.15
C THR A 761 11.40 -13.31 29.35
N PRO A 762 12.09 -14.30 29.95
CA PRO A 762 13.54 -14.28 30.14
C PRO A 762 14.34 -14.42 28.83
N GLY A 763 13.71 -14.86 27.74
CA GLY A 763 14.31 -15.04 26.42
C GLY A 763 13.28 -15.36 25.35
N ASN A 764 13.75 -15.77 24.17
CA ASN A 764 12.89 -16.27 23.10
C ASN A 764 12.41 -17.71 23.39
N GLY A 765 11.30 -18.12 22.79
CA GLY A 765 10.82 -19.50 22.83
C GLY A 765 9.93 -19.87 24.03
N SER A 766 9.44 -18.89 24.79
CA SER A 766 8.63 -19.14 25.98
C SER A 766 7.27 -19.77 25.65
N ILE A 767 6.84 -20.69 26.50
CA ILE A 767 5.69 -21.56 26.23
C ILE A 767 4.43 -21.05 26.95
N THR A 768 4.58 -20.61 28.19
CA THR A 768 3.46 -20.26 29.06
C THR A 768 3.56 -18.85 29.64
N VAL A 769 2.41 -18.28 30.01
CA VAL A 769 2.32 -16.99 30.71
C VAL A 769 3.07 -16.98 32.05
N ALA A 770 3.32 -18.15 32.65
CA ALA A 770 4.08 -18.28 33.89
C ALA A 770 5.58 -17.93 33.74
N GLU A 771 6.09 -17.86 32.50
CA GLU A 771 7.46 -17.45 32.19
C GLU A 771 7.61 -15.92 32.04
N CYS A 772 6.51 -15.16 32.09
CA CYS A 772 6.52 -13.71 32.10
C CYS A 772 6.98 -13.19 33.48
N THR A 773 8.26 -13.32 33.80
CA THR A 773 8.83 -13.08 35.14
C THR A 773 9.79 -11.89 35.24
N VAL A 774 10.28 -11.39 34.11
CA VAL A 774 11.22 -10.26 34.03
C VAL A 774 10.42 -8.97 33.88
N PRO A 775 10.76 -7.85 34.54
CA PRO A 775 10.00 -6.61 34.38
C PRO A 775 10.20 -5.95 33.01
N ASP A 776 9.14 -5.30 32.50
CA ASP A 776 9.11 -4.58 31.22
C ASP A 776 9.78 -3.19 31.33
N CYS A 777 11.11 -3.18 31.45
CA CYS A 777 11.88 -1.95 31.57
C CYS A 777 11.88 -1.15 30.26
N GLN A 778 11.23 0.02 30.32
CA GLN A 778 11.10 0.98 29.22
C GLN A 778 12.44 1.68 28.92
N PRO A 779 12.60 2.31 27.73
CA PRO A 779 13.75 3.14 27.43
C PRO A 779 14.03 4.16 28.54
N GLY A 780 15.31 4.39 28.84
CA GLY A 780 15.78 5.15 29.99
C GLY A 780 15.92 4.33 31.27
N SER A 781 15.56 3.05 31.26
CA SER A 781 15.79 2.13 32.39
C SER A 781 16.45 0.83 31.97
N TYR A 782 17.12 0.18 32.91
CA TYR A 782 17.74 -1.13 32.73
C TYR A 782 17.27 -2.12 33.81
N ILE A 783 17.36 -3.41 33.49
CA ILE A 783 17.00 -4.51 34.38
C ILE A 783 18.16 -4.71 35.38
N ASP A 784 17.92 -4.40 36.65
CA ASP A 784 18.79 -4.74 37.78
C ASP A 784 18.02 -5.61 38.77
N SER A 785 18.54 -6.79 39.06
CA SER A 785 18.05 -7.65 40.17
C SER A 785 16.52 -7.90 40.14
N ASN A 786 15.96 -8.02 38.93
CA ASN A 786 14.52 -8.14 38.62
C ASN A 786 13.66 -6.90 38.95
N THR A 787 14.27 -5.72 38.94
CA THR A 787 13.63 -4.39 39.03
C THR A 787 14.12 -3.48 37.89
N CYS A 788 13.36 -2.44 37.55
CA CYS A 788 13.77 -1.46 36.54
C CYS A 788 14.39 -0.23 37.20
N THR A 789 15.69 -0.04 37.00
CA THR A 789 16.45 1.09 37.52
C THR A 789 16.66 2.11 36.40
N ALA A 790 16.36 3.38 36.66
CA ALA A 790 16.57 4.45 35.66
C ALA A 790 18.07 4.69 35.43
N CYS A 791 18.45 5.07 34.21
CA CYS A 791 19.83 5.44 33.91
C CYS A 791 20.23 6.72 34.64
N ASP A 792 21.34 6.67 35.39
CA ASP A 792 21.89 7.85 36.07
C ASP A 792 22.40 8.92 35.10
N ASN A 793 22.60 10.13 35.62
CA ASN A 793 23.08 11.26 34.83
C ASN A 793 24.43 10.96 34.16
N GLY A 794 24.53 11.16 32.85
CA GLY A 794 25.71 10.78 32.06
C GLY A 794 25.61 9.41 31.39
N PHE A 795 24.51 8.69 31.62
CA PHE A 795 24.14 7.49 30.89
C PHE A 795 22.77 7.66 30.22
N TYR A 796 22.53 6.92 29.15
CA TYR A 796 21.25 6.90 28.43
C TYR A 796 20.94 5.48 27.95
N GLN A 797 19.66 5.20 27.68
CA GLN A 797 19.25 3.89 27.15
C GLN A 797 18.08 4.05 26.16
N PRO A 798 18.33 4.00 24.83
CA PRO A 798 17.27 4.15 23.81
C PRO A 798 16.39 2.92 23.64
N GLU A 799 16.85 1.73 24.04
CA GLU A 799 16.15 0.47 23.84
C GLU A 799 15.50 -0.05 25.12
N LYS A 800 14.36 -0.74 24.97
CA LYS A 800 13.71 -1.44 26.09
C LYS A 800 14.42 -2.76 26.41
N TRP A 801 14.19 -3.27 27.63
CA TRP A 801 14.63 -4.60 28.09
C TRP A 801 16.15 -4.81 28.21
N GLN A 802 16.90 -3.73 28.28
CA GLN A 802 18.35 -3.76 28.37
C GLN A 802 18.82 -4.02 29.81
N THR A 803 20.01 -4.61 29.97
CA THR A 803 20.61 -4.96 31.28
C THR A 803 21.66 -3.95 31.76
N SER A 804 21.90 -2.89 31.00
CA SER A 804 22.79 -1.77 31.35
C SER A 804 22.38 -0.50 30.62
N CYS A 805 22.96 0.64 31.01
CA CYS A 805 22.85 1.91 30.30
C CYS A 805 24.12 2.22 29.49
N ILE A 806 23.97 2.94 28.40
CA ILE A 806 25.06 3.37 27.51
C ILE A 806 25.69 4.65 28.09
N SER A 807 27.01 4.72 28.18
CA SER A 807 27.72 5.95 28.60
C SER A 807 27.59 7.05 27.53
N CYS A 808 27.46 8.30 27.97
CA CYS A 808 27.53 9.47 27.08
C CYS A 808 28.92 9.72 26.48
N GLY A 809 29.98 9.05 26.93
CA GLY A 809 31.32 9.11 26.36
C GLY A 809 32.41 8.52 27.28
N ASP A 810 33.67 8.61 26.84
CA ASP A 810 34.83 8.07 27.58
C ASP A 810 35.44 9.07 28.60
N SER A 811 34.91 10.30 28.68
CA SER A 811 35.42 11.35 29.57
C SER A 811 34.35 11.86 30.54
N ALA A 812 34.77 12.23 31.76
CA ALA A 812 33.91 12.68 32.86
C ALA A 812 33.11 13.98 32.59
N ASN A 813 33.32 14.59 31.41
CA ASN A 813 32.79 15.88 30.97
C ASN A 813 31.52 15.73 30.11
N TRP A 814 30.91 14.54 30.04
CA TRP A 814 29.63 14.34 29.36
C TRP A 814 28.53 14.01 30.37
N ARG A 815 27.38 14.70 30.26
CA ARG A 815 26.26 14.53 31.18
C ARG A 815 24.90 14.68 30.48
N THR A 816 23.89 13.99 31.00
CA THR A 816 22.46 14.23 30.69
C THR A 816 21.82 15.13 31.75
N ASP A 817 20.84 15.94 31.33
CA ASP A 817 20.12 16.86 32.23
C ASP A 817 19.22 16.14 33.25
N GLN A 818 18.85 14.89 32.95
CA GLN A 818 17.87 14.11 33.69
C GLN A 818 18.34 12.65 33.80
N ILE A 819 17.95 12.00 34.90
CA ILE A 819 17.94 10.55 35.02
C ILE A 819 16.88 9.97 34.08
N GLY A 820 17.11 8.76 33.58
CA GLY A 820 16.20 8.13 32.62
C GLY A 820 16.33 8.64 31.18
N SER A 821 17.48 9.21 30.81
CA SER A 821 17.74 9.68 29.44
C SER A 821 17.56 8.56 28.41
N THR A 822 16.89 8.86 27.29
CA THR A 822 16.59 7.89 26.23
C THR A 822 17.37 8.16 24.94
N MET A 823 18.07 9.29 24.83
CA MET A 823 18.70 9.72 23.58
C MET A 823 20.14 10.18 23.79
N GLN A 824 21.04 9.74 22.90
CA GLN A 824 22.42 10.21 22.86
C GLN A 824 22.52 11.73 22.66
N SER A 825 21.55 12.36 21.99
CA SER A 825 21.48 13.82 21.81
C SER A 825 21.21 14.59 23.11
N GLN A 826 20.81 13.92 24.19
CA GLN A 826 20.70 14.51 25.52
C GLN A 826 22.04 14.49 26.29
N CYS A 827 23.06 13.79 25.77
CA CYS A 827 24.43 13.88 26.25
C CYS A 827 25.05 15.21 25.83
N LYS A 828 25.31 16.08 26.79
CA LYS A 828 25.91 17.40 26.58
C LYS A 828 27.30 17.44 27.21
N TYR A 829 28.23 18.09 26.52
CA TYR A 829 29.55 18.37 27.08
C TYR A 829 29.43 19.49 28.12
N TYR A 830 29.96 19.26 29.31
CA TYR A 830 30.02 20.22 30.42
C TYR A 830 31.43 20.25 31.00
N CYS A 831 31.73 21.28 31.79
CA CYS A 831 33.00 21.39 32.49
C CYS A 831 32.77 21.54 34.01
N PRO A 832 33.72 21.09 34.84
CA PRO A 832 33.65 21.27 36.29
C PRO A 832 33.70 22.76 36.68
N SER A 833 33.37 23.08 37.94
CA SER A 833 33.46 24.45 38.47
C SER A 833 34.85 25.05 38.20
N GLY A 834 34.89 26.34 37.89
CA GLY A 834 36.10 27.05 37.46
C GLY A 834 36.51 26.82 36.00
N TYR A 835 35.74 26.08 35.20
CA TYR A 835 36.02 25.85 33.78
C TYR A 835 34.79 26.03 32.88
N GLU A 836 34.97 26.73 31.77
CA GLU A 836 33.97 26.84 30.70
C GLU A 836 34.28 25.96 29.49
N VAL A 837 33.25 25.70 28.68
CA VAL A 837 33.36 24.89 27.47
C VAL A 837 33.78 25.79 26.30
N GLN A 838 35.00 25.60 25.79
CA GLN A 838 35.42 26.17 24.52
C GLN A 838 35.84 25.03 23.58
N ASN A 839 35.23 24.94 22.39
CA ASN A 839 35.53 23.92 21.37
C ASN A 839 35.59 22.46 21.91
N PHE A 840 34.64 22.06 22.76
CA PHE A 840 34.62 20.75 23.44
C PHE A 840 35.86 20.45 24.31
N THR A 841 36.52 21.50 24.81
CA THR A 841 37.58 21.42 25.81
C THR A 841 37.26 22.34 26.99
N CYS A 842 37.74 21.98 28.18
CA CYS A 842 37.55 22.78 29.38
C CYS A 842 38.67 23.81 29.53
N VAL A 843 38.32 25.07 29.34
CA VAL A 843 39.22 26.22 29.50
C VAL A 843 38.96 26.84 30.88
N ALA A 844 40.03 27.18 31.59
CA ALA A 844 39.95 27.80 32.90
C ALA A 844 39.22 29.14 32.84
N CYS A 845 38.34 29.43 33.80
CA CYS A 845 37.77 30.76 33.97
C CYS A 845 38.89 31.77 34.25
N PRO A 846 39.11 32.78 33.38
CA PRO A 846 40.19 33.74 33.57
C PRO A 846 39.92 34.68 34.75
N VAL A 847 40.99 35.29 35.29
CA VAL A 847 40.92 36.40 36.25
C VAL A 847 39.83 37.41 35.89
N GLY A 848 38.95 37.71 36.85
CA GLY A 848 37.76 38.54 36.67
C GLY A 848 36.46 37.77 36.44
N THR A 849 36.53 36.44 36.29
CA THR A 849 35.37 35.56 36.14
C THR A 849 35.45 34.37 37.10
N TYR A 850 34.31 33.73 37.33
CA TYR A 850 34.18 32.50 38.13
C TYR A 850 33.11 31.58 37.52
N LYS A 851 33.05 30.31 37.95
CA LYS A 851 31.92 29.45 37.60
C LYS A 851 31.64 28.41 38.67
N ASP A 852 30.44 28.42 39.22
CA ASP A 852 29.94 27.41 40.15
C ASP A 852 28.85 26.53 39.51
N ILE A 853 29.13 25.25 39.30
CA ILE A 853 28.13 24.29 38.80
C ILE A 853 27.09 23.87 39.85
N SER A 854 27.31 24.18 41.14
CA SER A 854 26.33 23.90 42.20
C SER A 854 25.05 24.72 42.05
N SER A 855 25.16 25.89 41.39
CA SER A 855 24.05 26.73 40.95
C SER A 855 23.17 26.13 39.84
N GLY A 856 23.56 24.98 39.28
CA GLY A 856 22.94 24.38 38.09
C GLY A 856 23.52 24.88 36.76
N ASN A 857 24.48 25.81 36.77
CA ASN A 857 25.14 26.35 35.58
C ASN A 857 26.19 25.39 34.97
N TYR A 858 25.78 24.16 34.61
CA TYR A 858 26.69 23.14 34.06
C TYR A 858 27.28 23.54 32.69
N TYR A 859 26.44 24.09 31.80
CA TYR A 859 26.77 24.34 30.40
C TYR A 859 27.12 25.80 30.07
N GLY A 860 27.00 26.73 31.03
CA GLY A 860 27.31 28.13 30.78
C GLY A 860 28.80 28.44 30.71
N MET A 861 29.05 29.68 30.28
CA MET A 861 30.35 30.34 30.31
C MET A 861 30.68 30.78 31.75
N CYS A 862 31.89 31.30 31.97
CA CYS A 862 32.28 31.87 33.25
C CYS A 862 31.55 33.19 33.50
N ASP A 863 30.95 33.31 34.69
CA ASP A 863 30.20 34.48 35.12
C ASP A 863 31.17 35.60 35.54
N PRO A 864 30.93 36.87 35.14
CA PRO A 864 31.79 37.98 35.51
C PRO A 864 31.66 38.31 37.00
N CYS A 865 32.76 38.69 37.63
CA CYS A 865 32.77 39.13 39.01
C CYS A 865 31.91 40.39 39.22
N PRO A 866 30.97 40.40 40.20
CA PRO A 866 30.12 41.56 40.45
C PRO A 866 30.88 42.72 41.08
N ASN A 867 30.26 43.91 41.08
CA ASN A 867 30.75 45.12 41.77
C ASN A 867 32.15 45.61 41.35
N ASN A 868 32.53 45.40 40.07
CA ASN A 868 33.85 45.75 39.54
C ASN A 868 35.01 45.16 40.36
N LYS A 869 34.85 43.90 40.77
CA LYS A 869 35.90 43.09 41.41
C LYS A 869 36.50 42.08 40.44
N VAL A 870 37.62 41.48 40.79
CA VAL A 870 38.24 40.34 40.11
C VAL A 870 38.68 39.26 41.09
N THR A 871 38.91 38.08 40.55
CA THR A 871 39.49 36.91 41.21
C THR A 871 41.02 36.98 41.27
N GLU A 872 41.63 36.28 42.21
CA GLU A 872 43.10 36.27 42.41
C GLU A 872 43.86 35.43 41.37
N GLN A 873 43.19 34.40 40.84
CA GLN A 873 43.76 33.44 39.90
C GLN A 873 42.67 32.90 38.96
N ASP A 874 43.12 32.37 37.84
CA ASP A 874 42.29 31.57 36.94
C ASP A 874 41.70 30.35 37.68
N THR A 875 40.65 29.73 37.12
CA THR A 875 39.90 28.57 37.69
C THR A 875 39.04 28.87 38.92
N SER A 876 38.64 30.13 39.14
CA SER A 876 37.81 30.48 40.31
C SER A 876 36.41 29.84 40.28
N ILE A 877 36.04 29.17 41.38
CA ILE A 877 34.85 28.30 41.48
C ILE A 877 33.63 28.91 42.17
N SER A 878 33.77 30.09 42.80
CA SER A 878 32.69 30.79 43.52
C SER A 878 32.81 32.31 43.33
N VAL A 879 31.68 33.00 43.43
CA VAL A 879 31.57 34.46 43.49
C VAL A 879 32.34 35.05 44.68
N ASP A 880 32.49 34.28 45.77
CA ASP A 880 33.21 34.72 46.98
C ASP A 880 34.70 34.96 46.72
N ASN A 881 35.26 34.37 45.66
CA ASN A 881 36.65 34.58 45.26
C ASN A 881 36.85 35.93 44.54
N CYS A 882 35.79 36.66 44.19
CA CYS A 882 35.83 37.99 43.59
C CYS A 882 36.13 39.06 44.66
N THR A 883 37.33 39.02 45.26
CA THR A 883 37.69 39.86 46.42
C THR A 883 38.40 41.16 46.06
N ILE A 884 39.20 41.15 44.98
CA ILE A 884 40.12 42.23 44.57
C ILE A 884 39.35 43.29 43.79
N SER A 885 39.62 44.58 43.99
CA SER A 885 39.02 45.65 43.16
C SER A 885 39.68 45.74 41.77
N ASN A 886 38.89 45.86 40.71
CA ASN A 886 39.36 46.00 39.33
C ASN A 886 39.89 47.42 39.07
N CYS A 887 41.16 47.65 39.41
CA CYS A 887 41.80 48.96 39.29
C CYS A 887 42.54 49.10 37.95
N SER A 888 42.28 50.21 37.25
CA SER A 888 43.01 50.61 36.04
C SER A 888 44.46 50.97 36.36
N ALA A 889 45.33 50.98 35.33
CA ALA A 889 46.71 51.45 35.48
C ALA A 889 46.76 52.84 36.16
N GLY A 890 47.77 53.04 37.01
CA GLY A 890 47.89 54.21 37.88
C GLY A 890 47.10 54.13 39.20
N TYR A 891 46.29 53.08 39.43
CA TYR A 891 45.51 52.91 40.66
C TYR A 891 45.70 51.52 41.26
N ALA A 892 46.03 51.46 42.55
CA ALA A 892 46.17 50.23 43.32
C ALA A 892 44.89 49.92 44.11
N SER A 893 44.67 48.65 44.47
CA SER A 893 43.57 48.23 45.33
C SER A 893 43.93 48.34 46.81
N TYR A 894 42.99 48.77 47.66
CA TYR A 894 43.17 48.70 49.12
C TYR A 894 43.21 47.24 49.61
N GLU A 895 43.98 46.97 50.67
CA GLU A 895 44.13 45.62 51.25
C GLU A 895 42.83 45.04 51.81
N ASP A 896 41.85 45.89 52.15
CA ASP A 896 40.50 45.52 52.59
C ASP A 896 39.50 45.31 51.43
N GLY A 897 39.92 45.52 50.19
CA GLY A 897 39.07 45.40 49.00
C GLY A 897 37.94 46.43 48.91
N SER A 898 38.08 47.58 49.60
CA SER A 898 37.10 48.68 49.63
C SER A 898 37.05 49.53 48.35
N GLY A 899 38.08 49.45 47.50
CA GLY A 899 38.14 50.19 46.24
C GLY A 899 39.56 50.36 45.71
N CYS A 900 39.73 51.35 44.83
CA CYS A 900 40.99 51.71 44.20
C CYS A 900 41.44 53.10 44.66
N TYR A 901 42.74 53.27 44.90
CA TYR A 901 43.36 54.56 45.23
C TYR A 901 44.41 54.95 44.19
N PRO A 902 44.56 56.25 43.86
CA PRO A 902 45.55 56.71 42.91
C PRO A 902 46.96 56.48 43.47
N CYS A 903 47.89 56.07 42.61
CA CYS A 903 49.28 55.91 43.03
C CYS A 903 49.88 57.25 43.47
N PRO A 904 50.34 57.37 44.73
CA PRO A 904 50.84 58.64 45.27
C PRO A 904 52.17 59.05 44.61
N ARG A 905 52.53 60.32 44.74
CA ARG A 905 53.80 60.87 44.24
C ARG A 905 55.02 60.06 44.67
N GLY A 906 55.98 59.91 43.76
CA GLY A 906 57.12 58.99 43.91
C GLY A 906 56.83 57.55 43.49
N THR A 907 55.58 57.24 43.11
CA THR A 907 55.14 55.91 42.67
C THR A 907 54.43 55.98 41.31
N TYR A 908 54.37 54.82 40.64
CA TYR A 908 53.66 54.60 39.38
C TYR A 908 53.16 53.16 39.29
N GLN A 909 52.19 52.88 38.43
CA GLN A 909 51.67 51.53 38.22
C GLN A 909 51.34 51.31 36.74
N PRO A 910 52.14 50.54 35.98
CA PRO A 910 52.00 50.45 34.53
C PRO A 910 50.90 49.49 34.07
N GLU A 911 50.52 48.51 34.89
CA GLU A 911 49.52 47.51 34.55
C GLU A 911 48.25 47.69 35.40
N SER A 912 47.11 47.33 34.84
CA SER A 912 45.87 47.14 35.60
C SER A 912 45.99 45.97 36.59
N LEU A 913 45.14 45.94 37.62
CA LEU A 913 45.02 44.86 38.62
C LEU A 913 46.22 44.65 39.57
N GLN A 914 47.27 45.47 39.50
CA GLN A 914 48.37 45.39 40.49
C GLN A 914 47.88 45.90 41.87
N ARG A 915 48.26 45.17 42.95
CA ARG A 915 47.83 45.51 44.33
C ARG A 915 48.67 46.60 45.00
N GLN A 916 49.82 46.97 44.44
CA GLN A 916 50.73 47.94 45.04
C GLN A 916 51.42 48.79 43.96
N CYS A 917 51.53 50.10 44.21
CA CYS A 917 52.21 51.02 43.31
C CYS A 917 53.74 50.82 43.36
N LEU A 918 54.34 50.66 42.19
CA LEU A 918 55.79 50.54 42.01
C LEU A 918 56.47 51.88 42.32
N GLN A 919 57.68 51.81 42.88
CA GLN A 919 58.40 52.97 43.40
C GLN A 919 59.41 53.46 42.37
N CYS A 920 59.59 54.78 42.25
CA CYS A 920 60.67 55.32 41.41
C CYS A 920 62.04 54.81 41.89
N ILE A 921 62.85 54.33 40.92
CA ILE A 921 64.18 53.79 41.20
C ILE A 921 65.07 54.93 41.74
N ASN A 922 65.71 54.70 42.88
CA ASN A 922 66.49 55.70 43.62
C ASN A 922 65.65 56.90 44.10
N ARG A 923 64.77 56.65 45.08
CA ARG A 923 63.79 57.58 45.69
C ARG A 923 64.34 58.94 46.14
N THR A 924 65.66 59.10 46.31
CA THR A 924 66.30 60.37 46.70
C THR A 924 66.64 61.27 45.50
N MET A 925 66.56 60.74 44.28
CA MET A 925 66.93 61.45 43.04
C MET A 925 65.87 61.39 41.94
N TYR A 926 64.79 60.60 42.10
CA TYR A 926 63.73 60.48 41.09
C TYR A 926 62.34 60.41 41.74
N THR A 927 61.37 61.17 41.20
CA THR A 927 59.97 61.16 41.64
C THR A 927 59.01 61.39 40.47
N THR A 928 57.77 60.92 40.61
CA THR A 928 56.63 61.41 39.82
C THR A 928 56.12 62.73 40.40
N LEU A 929 55.72 63.67 39.54
CA LEU A 929 55.22 65.01 39.93
C LEU A 929 53.69 65.03 40.14
N ASP A 930 52.97 64.08 39.55
CA ASP A 930 51.52 63.93 39.65
C ASP A 930 51.14 62.59 40.30
N GLU A 931 49.91 62.49 40.78
CA GLU A 931 49.32 61.24 41.26
C GLU A 931 48.76 60.40 40.09
N ALA A 932 48.48 59.12 40.35
CA ALA A 932 47.95 58.16 39.39
C ALA A 932 48.82 57.89 38.14
N ASN A 933 50.15 58.00 38.28
CA ASN A 933 51.08 57.83 37.16
C ASN A 933 51.18 56.37 36.64
N THR A 934 51.21 56.21 35.32
CA THR A 934 51.13 54.89 34.64
C THR A 934 52.44 54.43 33.98
N SER A 935 53.55 55.15 34.15
CA SER A 935 54.80 54.82 33.45
C SER A 935 56.05 55.06 34.30
N PRO A 936 57.08 54.18 34.22
CA PRO A 936 58.40 54.46 34.78
C PRO A 936 59.01 55.77 34.24
N SER A 937 58.66 56.18 33.02
CA SER A 937 59.17 57.39 32.39
C SER A 937 58.68 58.69 33.04
N ALA A 938 57.64 58.62 33.88
CA ALA A 938 57.17 59.77 34.66
C ALA A 938 58.04 60.04 35.91
N CYS A 939 58.92 59.10 36.28
CA CYS A 939 59.94 59.33 37.31
C CYS A 939 61.04 60.25 36.75
N THR A 940 60.92 61.56 36.99
CA THR A 940 61.87 62.58 36.54
C THR A 940 62.91 62.89 37.62
N LYS A 941 64.08 63.42 37.21
CA LYS A 941 65.19 63.66 38.12
C LYS A 941 64.90 64.85 39.05
N PHE A 942 64.95 64.61 40.35
CA PHE A 942 64.60 65.55 41.40
C PHE A 942 65.75 65.70 42.41
N CYS A 943 65.96 66.90 42.95
CA CYS A 943 67.08 67.14 43.87
C CYS A 943 66.61 67.18 45.34
N PRO A 944 67.42 66.63 46.27
CA PRO A 944 67.08 66.62 47.70
C PRO A 944 66.97 68.05 48.26
N SER A 945 66.40 68.19 49.46
CA SER A 945 66.25 69.50 50.10
C SER A 945 67.60 70.22 50.20
N GLY A 946 67.57 71.54 50.07
CA GLY A 946 68.77 72.37 50.00
C GLY A 946 69.62 72.19 48.74
N HIS A 947 69.16 71.47 47.70
CA HIS A 947 69.87 71.35 46.43
C HIS A 947 68.96 71.63 45.22
N GLU A 948 69.39 72.51 44.31
CA GLU A 948 68.72 72.76 43.05
C GLU A 948 69.27 71.92 41.90
N ILE A 949 68.44 71.68 40.89
CA ILE A 949 68.88 71.06 39.64
C ILE A 949 69.50 72.09 38.69
N MET A 950 70.71 71.77 38.21
CA MET A 950 71.42 72.53 37.18
C MET A 950 70.97 72.10 35.77
N THR A 951 71.30 72.89 34.75
CA THR A 951 70.93 72.60 33.35
C THR A 951 71.60 71.35 32.77
N ASP A 952 72.66 70.85 33.41
CA ASP A 952 73.30 69.55 33.12
C ASP A 952 72.70 68.37 33.90
N GLY A 953 71.65 68.64 34.70
CA GLY A 953 70.99 67.65 35.55
C GLY A 953 71.76 67.29 36.83
N THR A 954 72.82 68.01 37.21
CA THR A 954 73.49 67.83 38.50
C THR A 954 72.73 68.55 39.62
N CYS A 955 72.81 68.03 40.85
CA CYS A 955 72.20 68.67 42.02
C CYS A 955 73.26 69.52 42.74
N ARG A 956 73.06 70.84 42.79
CA ARG A 956 73.98 71.80 43.39
C ARG A 956 73.42 72.33 44.70
N PRO A 957 74.20 72.40 45.80
CA PRO A 957 73.72 72.94 47.07
C PRO A 957 73.30 74.41 46.93
N CYS A 958 72.21 74.81 47.59
CA CYS A 958 71.77 76.20 47.63
C CYS A 958 72.88 77.08 48.21
N GLU A 959 73.20 78.16 47.50
CA GLU A 959 74.20 79.13 47.94
C GLU A 959 73.70 79.97 49.12
N ARG A 960 74.59 80.74 49.76
CA ARG A 960 74.27 81.48 50.99
C ARG A 960 73.12 82.47 50.76
N GLY A 961 72.11 82.44 51.62
CA GLY A 961 70.90 83.26 51.49
C GLY A 961 69.81 82.66 50.59
N LEU A 962 70.01 81.43 50.09
CA LEU A 962 68.99 80.62 49.42
C LEU A 962 68.71 79.34 50.23
N TYR A 963 67.50 78.80 50.15
CA TYR A 963 67.09 77.51 50.69
C TYR A 963 66.22 76.75 49.70
N LYS A 964 65.96 75.46 49.95
CA LYS A 964 64.95 74.67 49.22
C LYS A 964 64.33 73.62 50.12
N ASP A 965 63.03 73.74 50.37
CA ASP A 965 62.23 72.71 51.05
C ASP A 965 61.54 71.81 50.01
N ASN A 966 61.44 70.52 50.30
CA ASN A 966 60.77 69.53 49.46
C ASN A 966 59.38 69.14 49.98
N LEU A 967 58.87 69.80 51.02
CA LEU A 967 57.59 69.46 51.66
C LEU A 967 56.41 70.35 51.23
N VAL A 968 56.61 71.67 51.05
CA VAL A 968 55.53 72.61 50.63
C VAL A 968 56.11 73.83 49.90
N GLY A 969 55.51 74.25 48.77
CA GLY A 969 55.77 75.53 48.11
C GLY A 969 56.16 75.44 46.62
N PRO A 970 56.26 76.59 45.90
CA PRO A 970 56.66 76.62 44.48
C PRO A 970 58.09 76.08 44.24
N ASP A 971 58.90 76.03 45.29
CA ASP A 971 60.26 75.49 45.34
C ASP A 971 60.31 73.99 44.99
N PHE A 972 59.22 73.26 45.27
CA PHE A 972 59.06 71.85 44.92
C PHE A 972 58.78 71.67 43.42
N GLU A 973 57.83 72.42 42.86
CA GLU A 973 57.43 72.31 41.44
C GLU A 973 58.54 72.73 40.47
N LEU A 974 59.38 73.71 40.87
CA LEU A 974 60.48 74.21 40.04
C LEU A 974 61.80 73.48 40.28
N ASN A 975 61.92 72.66 41.33
CA ASN A 975 63.14 71.95 41.74
C ASN A 975 64.40 72.87 41.86
N ARG A 976 64.20 74.11 42.32
CA ARG A 976 65.24 75.16 42.41
C ARG A 976 65.30 75.82 43.79
N CYS A 977 66.39 76.54 44.07
CA CYS A 977 66.58 77.22 45.35
C CYS A 977 65.91 78.60 45.36
N THR A 978 65.29 78.94 46.49
CA THR A 978 64.51 80.16 46.71
C THR A 978 65.15 81.03 47.80
N ALA A 979 64.96 82.36 47.70
CA ALA A 979 65.60 83.31 48.62
C ALA A 979 65.07 83.22 50.06
N CYS A 980 65.97 83.38 51.03
CA CYS A 980 65.62 83.57 52.44
C CYS A 980 64.60 84.72 52.64
N PRO A 981 63.78 84.66 53.71
CA PRO A 981 62.86 85.74 54.04
C PRO A 981 63.56 87.11 54.21
N PRO A 982 62.87 88.25 53.96
CA PRO A 982 63.49 89.57 54.02
C PRO A 982 64.16 89.88 55.38
N GLY A 983 65.39 90.39 55.33
CA GLY A 983 66.16 90.80 56.52
C GLY A 983 67.03 89.70 57.16
N VAL A 984 66.90 88.44 56.73
CA VAL A 984 67.68 87.31 57.23
C VAL A 984 68.40 86.53 56.14
N VAL A 985 69.55 85.94 56.49
CA VAL A 985 70.38 85.08 55.63
C VAL A 985 70.87 83.84 56.40
N THR A 986 71.52 82.90 55.72
CA THR A 986 72.20 81.76 56.36
C THR A 986 73.57 82.17 56.94
N ASP A 987 74.14 81.40 57.89
CA ASP A 987 75.45 81.71 58.51
C ASP A 987 76.58 81.71 57.45
N ILE A 988 77.72 82.32 57.79
CA ILE A 988 78.94 82.29 56.98
C ILE A 988 79.39 80.82 56.84
N GLY A 989 79.43 80.33 55.60
CA GLY A 989 79.83 78.95 55.28
C GLY A 989 78.69 77.92 55.26
N VAL A 990 77.45 78.31 55.58
CA VAL A 990 76.28 77.42 55.47
C VAL A 990 75.69 77.49 54.06
N THR A 991 76.04 76.50 53.24
CA THR A 991 75.37 76.13 51.99
C THR A 991 74.39 74.98 52.23
N ALA A 992 73.54 74.70 51.24
CA ALA A 992 72.52 73.64 51.26
C ALA A 992 71.42 73.77 52.34
N ALA A 993 70.92 74.98 52.59
CA ALA A 993 69.81 75.17 53.54
C ALA A 993 68.52 74.46 53.07
N THR A 994 68.02 73.54 53.89
CA THR A 994 66.92 72.62 53.55
C THR A 994 65.51 73.17 53.82
N ASN A 995 65.40 74.35 54.45
CA ASN A 995 64.14 75.08 54.67
C ASN A 995 64.42 76.54 55.08
N ALA A 996 63.37 77.37 55.08
CA ALA A 996 63.45 78.79 55.45
C ALA A 996 63.93 79.01 56.90
N SER A 997 63.71 78.04 57.80
CA SER A 997 64.05 78.14 59.22
C SER A 997 65.56 78.18 59.51
N ILE A 998 66.40 77.86 58.51
CA ILE A 998 67.86 77.97 58.60
C ILE A 998 68.34 79.42 58.33
N CYS A 999 67.50 80.25 57.69
CA CYS A 999 67.75 81.67 57.46
C CYS A 999 67.53 82.48 58.76
N THR A 1000 68.53 82.50 59.64
CA THR A 1000 68.42 83.04 61.01
C THR A 1000 69.34 84.21 61.32
N PHE A 1001 70.29 84.55 60.42
CA PHE A 1001 71.30 85.56 60.67
C PHE A 1001 70.88 86.92 60.13
N LEU A 1002 70.99 87.97 60.95
CA LEU A 1002 70.62 89.33 60.56
C LEU A 1002 71.50 89.86 59.42
N ALA A 1003 70.86 90.39 58.39
CA ALA A 1003 71.51 90.89 57.18
C ALA A 1003 72.13 92.29 57.37
N CYS A 1004 73.22 92.40 58.14
CA CYS A 1004 73.85 93.70 58.45
C CYS A 1004 74.35 94.47 57.22
N ASP A 1005 74.07 95.78 57.20
CA ASP A 1005 74.50 96.74 56.19
C ASP A 1005 75.95 97.21 56.38
N PRO A 1006 76.58 97.87 55.37
CA PRO A 1006 77.97 98.33 55.46
C PRO A 1006 78.16 99.32 56.61
N GLY A 1007 79.35 99.31 57.22
CA GLY A 1007 79.67 100.05 58.43
C GLY A 1007 79.23 99.37 59.73
N TYR A 1008 78.43 98.32 59.63
CA TYR A 1008 78.03 97.47 60.74
C TYR A 1008 78.57 96.05 60.53
N TYR A 1009 78.80 95.35 61.64
CA TYR A 1009 79.15 93.94 61.64
C TYR A 1009 78.21 93.17 62.56
N TYR A 1010 77.99 91.89 62.25
CA TYR A 1010 77.15 91.04 63.07
C TYR A 1010 77.90 90.59 64.33
N LEU A 1011 77.39 90.98 65.50
CA LEU A 1011 77.95 90.59 66.80
C LEU A 1011 77.21 89.37 67.37
N LYS A 1012 77.77 88.17 67.17
CA LYS A 1012 77.15 86.87 67.52
C LYS A 1012 76.60 86.75 68.96
N PRO A 1013 77.23 87.27 70.04
CA PRO A 1013 76.64 87.21 71.39
C PRO A 1013 75.49 88.20 71.64
N ALA A 1014 75.33 89.25 70.83
CA ALA A 1014 74.25 90.24 70.96
C ALA A 1014 73.10 90.02 69.97
N ASN A 1015 73.32 89.19 68.93
CA ASN A 1015 72.41 88.97 67.80
C ASN A 1015 71.94 90.28 67.13
N ALA A 1016 72.84 91.27 67.09
CA ALA A 1016 72.60 92.61 66.57
C ALA A 1016 73.69 93.02 65.56
N CYS A 1017 73.36 94.00 64.73
CA CYS A 1017 74.32 94.67 63.85
C CYS A 1017 74.93 95.84 64.61
N GLU A 1018 76.18 95.70 65.05
CA GLU A 1018 76.90 96.73 65.79
C GLU A 1018 77.74 97.59 64.83
N PRO A 1019 77.79 98.93 65.00
CA PRO A 1019 78.61 99.78 64.16
C PRO A 1019 80.10 99.53 64.42
N CYS A 1020 80.92 99.60 63.38
CA CYS A 1020 82.37 99.54 63.53
C CYS A 1020 82.86 100.63 64.48
N LEU A 1021 83.61 100.25 65.53
CA LEU A 1021 84.12 101.19 66.52
C LEU A 1021 85.15 102.15 65.92
N LYS A 1022 85.40 103.28 66.60
CA LYS A 1022 86.29 104.34 66.11
C LYS A 1022 87.71 103.79 65.86
N GLY A 1023 88.20 103.91 64.63
CA GLY A 1023 89.44 103.24 64.18
C GLY A 1023 89.22 101.95 63.39
N ALA A 1024 87.98 101.60 63.06
CA ALA A 1024 87.63 100.45 62.21
C ALA A 1024 86.50 100.80 61.22
N TYR A 1025 86.43 100.08 60.09
CA TYR A 1025 85.46 100.27 59.02
C TYR A 1025 85.01 98.93 58.39
N GLN A 1026 83.89 98.92 57.66
CA GLN A 1026 83.45 97.72 56.92
C GLN A 1026 82.69 98.10 55.62
N PRO A 1027 83.27 97.88 54.42
CA PRO A 1027 82.61 98.22 53.15
C PRO A 1027 81.58 97.18 52.66
N ASN A 1028 81.68 95.93 53.10
CA ASN A 1028 80.85 94.84 52.57
C ASN A 1028 79.64 94.54 53.48
N LYS A 1029 78.52 94.14 52.88
CA LYS A 1029 77.35 93.64 53.62
C LYS A 1029 77.63 92.27 54.27
N TRP A 1030 76.87 91.96 55.32
CA TRP A 1030 76.76 90.63 55.94
C TRP A 1030 78.07 90.06 56.51
N GLN A 1031 78.97 90.94 56.95
CA GLN A 1031 80.25 90.59 57.55
C GLN A 1031 80.15 90.46 59.08
N ALA A 1032 80.96 89.57 59.65
CA ALA A 1032 81.00 89.30 61.08
C ALA A 1032 82.15 90.01 61.83
N GLN A 1033 82.86 90.93 61.18
CA GLN A 1033 83.94 91.72 61.78
C GLN A 1033 84.19 93.02 60.98
N CYS A 1034 84.83 94.01 61.61
CA CYS A 1034 85.28 95.24 60.98
C CYS A 1034 86.79 95.20 60.68
N LEU A 1035 87.18 95.79 59.55
CA LEU A 1035 88.56 96.02 59.16
C LEU A 1035 89.15 97.18 59.98
N GLN A 1036 90.41 97.11 60.38
CA GLN A 1036 91.04 98.16 61.21
C GLN A 1036 91.73 99.22 60.35
N CYS A 1037 91.77 100.47 60.81
CA CYS A 1037 92.60 101.53 60.22
C CYS A 1037 94.10 101.24 60.36
N GLN A 1038 94.92 101.87 59.51
CA GLN A 1038 96.38 101.73 59.56
C GLN A 1038 97.00 102.45 60.77
N SER A 1039 98.19 102.05 61.18
CA SER A 1039 98.81 102.47 62.44
C SER A 1039 99.05 103.98 62.53
N GLY A 1040 98.41 104.64 63.50
CA GLY A 1040 98.46 106.10 63.70
C GLY A 1040 97.24 106.85 63.15
N GLU A 1041 96.27 106.14 62.57
CA GLU A 1041 95.04 106.69 62.01
C GLU A 1041 93.80 106.22 62.78
N THR A 1042 92.77 107.06 62.84
CA THR A 1042 91.49 106.76 63.49
C THR A 1042 90.34 107.35 62.70
N THR A 1043 89.16 106.72 62.74
CA THR A 1043 87.97 107.26 62.07
C THR A 1043 87.41 108.46 62.83
N THR A 1044 86.61 109.32 62.20
CA THR A 1044 86.01 110.46 62.91
C THR A 1044 84.90 110.05 63.89
N GLY A 1045 84.20 108.95 63.61
CA GLY A 1045 83.16 108.36 64.47
C GLY A 1045 83.02 106.85 64.26
N THR A 1046 81.99 106.27 64.88
CA THR A 1046 81.63 104.85 64.72
C THR A 1046 80.75 104.63 63.47
N GLY A 1047 80.79 103.43 62.89
CA GLY A 1047 79.97 103.05 61.73
C GLY A 1047 80.61 103.35 60.37
N SER A 1048 81.94 103.50 60.32
CA SER A 1048 82.64 103.84 59.07
C SER A 1048 82.52 102.75 58.00
N ILE A 1049 82.21 103.14 56.76
CA ILE A 1049 81.96 102.24 55.63
C ILE A 1049 83.16 102.08 54.69
N ASN A 1050 84.23 102.87 54.85
CA ASN A 1050 85.36 102.88 53.92
C ASN A 1050 86.67 103.30 54.61
N GLU A 1051 87.81 102.79 54.11
CA GLU A 1051 89.17 103.03 54.62
C GLU A 1051 89.55 104.51 54.57
N THR A 1052 89.04 105.24 53.57
CA THR A 1052 89.26 106.69 53.40
C THR A 1052 88.69 107.55 54.53
N GLN A 1053 87.94 106.96 55.47
CA GLN A 1053 87.46 107.64 56.68
C GLN A 1053 88.45 107.55 57.86
N CYS A 1054 89.55 106.79 57.74
CA CYS A 1054 90.68 106.77 58.67
C CYS A 1054 91.57 108.01 58.47
N LEU A 1055 91.80 108.81 59.52
CA LEU A 1055 92.58 110.05 59.47
C LEU A 1055 93.67 110.09 60.55
N LYS A 1056 94.82 110.71 60.26
CA LYS A 1056 95.95 110.82 61.20
C LYS A 1056 95.63 111.75 62.37
N TYR A 1057 95.96 111.29 63.58
CA TYR A 1057 95.69 112.01 64.83
C TYR A 1057 96.95 112.73 65.35
N CYS A 1058 96.93 114.06 65.37
CA CYS A 1058 97.90 114.87 66.13
C CYS A 1058 97.24 115.33 67.45
N PRO A 1059 97.96 115.30 68.59
CA PRO A 1059 97.39 115.51 69.93
C PRO A 1059 96.99 116.97 70.22
#